data_AF-A0A2S9YM44-F1
#
_entry.id   AF-A0A2S9YM44-F1
#
_cell.length_a   1.000
_cell.length_b   1.000
_cell.length_c   1.000
_cell.angle_alpha   90.00
_cell.angle_beta   90.00
_cell.angle_gamma   90.00
#
_symmetry.space_group_name_H-M   'P 1'
#
loop_
_entity.id
_entity.type
_entity.pdbx_description
1 polymer ?
#
loop_
_entity_poly.entity_id
_entity_poly.type
_entity_poly.pdbx_seq_one_letter_code
_entity_poly.pdbx_strand_id
1 'polypeptide(L)'
;MSQPPRTRKQPSSEVHWRRGEVVDAGEGSGGGSSSPWTRIFTVIALLFLFDLVLGHGMTPADNTPTPEDRRGLRRVLRMAADDPGRSVLLIGDSVIAGDVMAGHVQGWERQRVIDHMAAELAAETELGLHQIALDGMLPIDIEHVVAELDRVDPEGRVEVVLELNLRYFSAAYAEQHTCSREVLCELAPTLAAGSGGTLDYAWRGLAEGAGWIDDVLLDSAPVHRRRVALGERPRLDEVYGLAVPRVSERADAGEVDAALVHAQAQAAGRVLEHYRSATLSPAGGASAQVDALRRTLARLHDRGRRALIFVTPLADAFAEQATPGPQLGALHSQIGALVHELADSRLRFVDLDHPLFVDDLFIDHCHLWPSGNRLLALNLLHELSAPMRSRPPEAAMVVAEDFDQTLVSRVDQGYAEGAAWQALFDTPDGIDASDDASWIVVADTQNHMLRQLRGHMRVVEPLAGQPGKRGSLDGSSTRAATLYRPRHPTIIGDAVVFIDGLRRERVRIVEHAKRVDHGRVRTLTWEGPHCSAYRRLRASEGMLYLLCDDGRLLGVGLEVAVGSPASVAGEASELLAPFLAPAWAQAGAAQLEPEPTSAEATSAEAAPVDATSAEATPAKLAPVEPPPQLARPHRFDVAPGGRLFFSDQHQRIWEAKLTDDGAALVDDPQLAFANTSASLLPWEDRETFPFDFDQLGLAAISDLRWVERYGGLLIADEHPIAPKKADPRIERELSERVHLRLFDLEAGQIYPWVKPIPHGEAYSLWNARANAVVSYFHRGSYVVAQNDASLIWIERDRSRLFRLSDGLLGLIKFGNRNGLWAKVELYDTIANVAPDAALNAYRPDRYFDERFDPFTRAGPYLGVMVGSSLTTLVDRIGNYSLGRRLELELQRELGYRDNLRLDLFQRTAPSASLKSEVGMIDKLISAGVGFDVIFVEINDHRGRFLRDTPKRKDWLAQLSRLERLASKSGALVILFDNSALDADGRDGLRASAASTHELLDAGRMLGFLVLEPTDRMLRDLLVESPWGTQPWGHSEHHGAPYAIDRTAEVLAQLSYPRISRFLAGREPAHRRPLERGTKRGKRLADAFEGLELDTSALPEVAPTYLQQTYDAGHVQVFVDLAGFAKLGRSEAELDRIAAAVVVGVLDGEAYGQLASKITVTLVEFDNYDEYGEGVLESATTRWSETFKAATLAEFLGRAAAP
;
A
#
# COMPACT_ATOMS: atom_id res chain seq x y z
N MET A 1 20.00 73.04 -40.85
CA MET A 1 21.12 73.83 -41.41
C MET A 1 22.40 73.45 -40.69
N SER A 2 23.37 72.95 -41.47
CA SER A 2 24.83 73.12 -41.32
C SER A 2 25.48 73.11 -39.93
N GLN A 3 26.13 71.99 -39.63
CA GLN A 3 27.60 71.82 -39.48
C GLN A 3 28.39 72.54 -38.34
N PRO A 4 29.55 71.94 -37.96
CA PRO A 4 30.29 72.07 -36.69
C PRO A 4 31.53 72.99 -36.91
N PRO A 5 32.79 72.80 -36.41
CA PRO A 5 33.41 71.90 -35.42
C PRO A 5 34.53 72.54 -34.53
N ARG A 6 35.29 71.66 -33.85
CA ARG A 6 36.77 71.66 -33.66
C ARG A 6 37.40 71.99 -32.28
N THR A 7 37.83 70.89 -31.64
CA THR A 7 39.21 70.54 -31.22
C THR A 7 40.00 71.42 -30.23
N ARG A 8 40.27 70.82 -29.06
CA ARG A 8 41.58 70.35 -28.56
C ARG A 8 42.62 71.42 -28.14
N LYS A 9 42.96 71.45 -26.85
CA LYS A 9 44.28 70.99 -26.30
C LYS A 9 44.40 71.30 -24.80
N GLN A 10 44.80 70.27 -24.04
CA GLN A 10 45.36 70.37 -22.69
C GLN A 10 46.66 71.19 -22.66
N PRO A 11 47.03 71.67 -21.48
CA PRO A 11 48.35 71.35 -20.95
C PRO A 11 48.26 70.66 -19.58
N SER A 12 49.21 69.74 -19.39
CA SER A 12 49.47 68.91 -18.23
C SER A 12 50.11 69.67 -17.07
N SER A 13 49.68 69.37 -15.84
CA SER A 13 50.51 69.45 -14.63
C SER A 13 50.58 68.06 -13.99
N GLU A 14 51.81 67.59 -13.74
CA GLU A 14 52.13 66.32 -13.11
C GLU A 14 51.86 66.34 -11.60
N VAL A 15 51.32 65.25 -11.07
CA VAL A 15 51.27 64.95 -9.63
C VAL A 15 52.05 63.66 -9.37
N HIS A 16 53.06 63.73 -8.50
CA HIS A 16 53.86 62.59 -8.06
C HIS A 16 53.32 61.98 -6.77
N TRP A 17 53.28 60.65 -6.73
CA TRP A 17 52.92 59.83 -5.56
C TRP A 17 54.13 59.60 -4.63
N ARG A 18 53.97 59.82 -3.31
CA ARG A 18 54.93 59.31 -2.32
C ARG A 18 54.21 58.88 -1.04
N ARG A 19 54.27 57.58 -0.73
CA ARG A 19 53.73 56.95 0.50
C ARG A 19 52.25 57.26 0.79
N GLY A 20 51.39 56.97 -0.18
CA GLY A 20 49.98 56.71 0.09
C GLY A 20 49.02 57.91 0.11
N GLU A 21 49.47 59.14 -0.14
CA GLU A 21 48.57 60.29 -0.27
C GLU A 21 48.81 61.07 -1.57
N VAL A 22 47.71 61.44 -2.23
CA VAL A 22 47.68 62.43 -3.32
C VAL A 22 47.18 63.73 -2.70
N VAL A 23 48.03 64.75 -2.67
CA VAL A 23 47.64 66.10 -2.26
C VAL A 23 47.57 66.98 -3.51
N ASP A 24 46.39 67.50 -3.78
CA ASP A 24 46.15 68.75 -4.49
C ASP A 24 44.86 69.35 -3.90
N ALA A 25 44.70 70.65 -3.66
CA ALA A 25 45.57 71.79 -3.60
C ALA A 25 44.73 72.88 -2.91
N GLY A 26 45.34 73.83 -2.19
CA GLY A 26 44.54 74.97 -1.77
C GLY A 26 45.28 76.00 -0.94
N GLU A 27 45.53 77.15 -1.55
CA GLU A 27 45.28 78.41 -0.86
C GLU A 27 44.48 79.32 -1.80
N GLY A 28 43.33 79.80 -1.34
CA GLY A 28 42.59 80.85 -2.05
C GLY A 28 41.10 80.95 -1.81
N SER A 29 40.71 81.30 -0.58
CA SER A 29 39.64 82.25 -0.23
C SER A 29 38.26 82.22 -0.95
N GLY A 30 37.19 82.09 -0.15
CA GLY A 30 36.04 83.01 -0.25
C GLY A 30 34.64 82.40 -0.42
N GLY A 31 33.82 82.54 0.62
CA GLY A 31 32.39 82.91 0.48
C GLY A 31 31.34 81.79 0.49
N GLY A 32 30.56 81.73 1.59
CA GLY A 32 29.22 81.12 1.64
C GLY A 32 29.10 79.84 2.47
N SER A 33 28.81 79.97 3.77
CA SER A 33 28.52 78.84 4.66
C SER A 33 27.14 78.23 4.35
N SER A 34 27.09 77.21 3.49
CA SER A 34 26.00 76.23 3.53
C SER A 34 26.19 75.31 4.74
N SER A 35 25.17 75.21 5.60
CA SER A 35 25.16 74.31 6.76
C SER A 35 25.50 72.86 6.34
N PRO A 36 26.24 72.09 7.16
CA PRO A 36 26.56 70.69 6.88
C PRO A 36 25.30 69.87 6.53
N TRP A 37 24.18 70.19 7.19
CA TRP A 37 22.88 69.58 6.93
C TRP A 37 22.34 69.90 5.55
N THR A 38 22.48 71.13 5.06
CA THR A 38 22.12 71.47 3.67
C THR A 38 22.94 70.67 2.67
N ARG A 39 24.24 70.45 2.89
CA ARG A 39 25.07 69.62 2.00
C ARG A 39 24.63 68.15 2.04
N ILE A 40 24.33 67.63 3.23
CA ILE A 40 23.82 66.27 3.40
C ILE A 40 22.46 66.11 2.71
N PHE A 41 21.52 67.03 2.92
CA PHE A 41 20.21 66.99 2.27
C PHE A 41 20.30 67.21 0.76
N THR A 42 21.21 68.04 0.26
CA THR A 42 21.44 68.21 -1.17
C THR A 42 22.05 66.95 -1.78
N VAL A 43 22.97 66.26 -1.09
CA VAL A 43 23.52 64.97 -1.53
C VAL A 43 22.46 63.88 -1.50
N ILE A 44 21.62 63.81 -0.46
CA ILE A 44 20.50 62.85 -0.38
C ILE A 44 19.48 63.12 -1.50
N ALA A 45 19.13 64.39 -1.75
CA ALA A 45 18.22 64.77 -2.81
C ALA A 45 18.79 64.49 -4.21
N LEU A 46 20.09 64.71 -4.42
CA LEU A 46 20.78 64.34 -5.66
C LEU A 46 20.82 62.83 -5.87
N LEU A 47 21.09 62.05 -4.81
CA LEU A 47 21.05 60.58 -4.86
C LEU A 47 19.64 60.06 -5.17
N PHE A 48 18.60 60.66 -4.59
CA PHE A 48 17.20 60.35 -4.91
C PHE A 48 16.84 60.71 -6.35
N LEU A 49 17.28 61.87 -6.84
CA LEU A 49 17.02 62.30 -8.21
C LEU A 49 17.76 61.39 -9.22
N PHE A 50 18.99 60.98 -8.90
CA PHE A 50 19.76 60.03 -9.70
C PHE A 50 19.09 58.65 -9.72
N ASP A 51 18.56 58.18 -8.60
CA ASP A 51 17.82 56.92 -8.52
C ASP A 51 16.49 56.98 -9.28
N LEU A 52 15.79 58.12 -9.26
CA LEU A 52 14.56 58.32 -10.02
C LEU A 52 14.81 58.34 -11.54
N VAL A 53 15.93 58.92 -11.97
CA VAL A 53 16.37 58.95 -13.37
C VAL A 53 16.85 57.57 -13.84
N LEU A 54 17.60 56.83 -13.00
CA LEU A 54 17.99 55.45 -13.30
C LEU A 54 16.79 54.47 -13.22
N GLY A 55 15.76 54.78 -12.43
CA GLY A 55 14.55 53.97 -12.27
C GLY A 55 13.57 54.07 -13.44
N HIS A 56 13.62 55.15 -14.22
CA HIS A 56 12.80 55.31 -15.42
C HIS A 56 13.46 54.62 -16.63
N GLY A 57 13.32 53.28 -16.70
CA GLY A 57 13.66 52.50 -17.90
C GLY A 57 14.48 51.22 -17.69
N MET A 58 14.83 50.84 -16.45
CA MET A 58 15.61 49.62 -16.17
C MET A 58 15.00 48.82 -15.00
N THR A 59 14.17 47.84 -15.33
CA THR A 59 13.91 46.69 -14.46
C THR A 59 15.09 45.73 -14.56
N PRO A 60 15.72 45.27 -13.47
CA PRO A 60 16.71 44.21 -13.56
C PRO A 60 16.00 42.94 -14.04
N ALA A 61 16.30 42.52 -15.26
CA ALA A 61 16.00 41.18 -15.74
C ALA A 61 17.14 40.26 -15.28
N ASP A 62 17.15 39.90 -14.00
CA ASP A 62 18.07 38.88 -13.47
C ASP A 62 17.53 37.49 -13.86
N ASN A 63 17.72 37.11 -15.12
CA ASN A 63 17.40 35.78 -15.66
C ASN A 63 18.57 34.78 -15.45
N THR A 64 19.25 34.82 -14.30
CA THR A 64 20.17 33.73 -13.94
C THR A 64 19.34 32.59 -13.35
N PRO A 65 19.31 31.39 -13.97
CA PRO A 65 18.46 30.28 -13.54
C PRO A 65 18.74 29.80 -12.11
N THR A 66 19.94 30.06 -11.59
CA THR A 66 20.42 29.70 -10.26
C THR A 66 21.09 30.91 -9.60
N PRO A 67 20.69 31.30 -8.36
CA PRO A 67 21.35 32.39 -7.66
C PRO A 67 22.70 31.94 -7.11
N GLU A 68 23.79 32.55 -7.59
CA GLU A 68 25.16 32.22 -7.16
C GLU A 68 25.69 33.15 -6.06
N ASP A 69 24.98 34.25 -5.77
CA ASP A 69 25.36 35.25 -4.78
C ASP A 69 24.50 35.20 -3.51
N ARG A 70 25.05 35.73 -2.41
CA ARG A 70 24.41 35.68 -1.07
C ARG A 70 23.01 36.32 -1.06
N ARG A 71 22.84 37.39 -1.84
CA ARG A 71 21.57 38.13 -1.93
C ARG A 71 20.52 37.33 -2.67
N GLY A 72 20.88 36.72 -3.80
CA GLY A 72 20.01 35.85 -4.57
C GLY A 72 19.56 34.65 -3.76
N LEU A 73 20.47 33.99 -3.03
CA LEU A 73 20.17 32.85 -2.17
C LEU A 73 19.17 33.23 -1.07
N ARG A 74 19.44 34.31 -0.31
CA ARG A 74 18.50 34.82 0.72
C ARG A 74 17.15 35.23 0.15
N ARG A 75 17.13 35.80 -1.08
CA ARG A 75 15.89 36.18 -1.76
C ARG A 75 15.03 34.96 -2.05
N VAL A 76 15.59 33.86 -2.57
CA VAL A 76 14.83 32.62 -2.81
C VAL A 76 14.29 32.06 -1.49
N LEU A 77 15.10 32.02 -0.43
CA LEU A 77 14.64 31.55 0.89
C LEU A 77 13.49 32.39 1.45
N ARG A 78 13.56 33.72 1.32
CA ARG A 78 12.46 34.62 1.71
C ARG A 78 11.22 34.43 0.84
N MET A 79 11.38 34.29 -0.48
CA MET A 79 10.27 34.01 -1.39
C MET A 79 9.56 32.70 -1.03
N ALA A 80 10.31 31.66 -0.66
CA ALA A 80 9.75 30.41 -0.19
C ALA A 80 8.97 30.58 1.13
N ALA A 81 9.52 31.35 2.08
CA ALA A 81 8.91 31.61 3.38
C ALA A 81 7.66 32.53 3.31
N ASP A 82 7.68 33.51 2.41
CA ASP A 82 6.62 34.49 2.20
C ASP A 82 5.48 33.97 1.29
N ASP A 83 5.63 32.75 0.74
CA ASP A 83 4.60 32.11 -0.08
C ASP A 83 3.33 31.88 0.78
N PRO A 84 2.17 32.42 0.36
CA PRO A 84 0.94 32.32 1.15
C PRO A 84 0.33 30.90 1.17
N GLY A 85 0.69 30.06 0.19
CA GLY A 85 0.18 28.70 0.03
C GLY A 85 1.11 27.64 0.59
N ARG A 86 0.98 26.41 0.06
CA ARG A 86 1.95 25.34 0.34
C ARG A 86 3.23 25.66 -0.42
N SER A 87 4.38 25.67 0.27
CA SER A 87 5.66 26.05 -0.30
C SER A 87 6.68 24.92 -0.24
N VAL A 88 7.34 24.63 -1.35
CA VAL A 88 8.37 23.60 -1.48
C VAL A 88 9.68 24.23 -1.98
N LEU A 89 10.76 23.97 -1.25
CA LEU A 89 12.11 24.37 -1.62
C LEU A 89 12.94 23.14 -2.00
N LEU A 90 13.35 23.07 -3.27
CA LEU A 90 14.29 22.07 -3.78
C LEU A 90 15.72 22.53 -3.47
N ILE A 91 16.50 21.69 -2.80
CA ILE A 91 17.91 21.90 -2.49
C ILE A 91 18.72 20.74 -3.06
N GLY A 92 19.75 21.03 -3.84
CA GLY A 92 20.50 19.98 -4.52
C GLY A 92 21.60 20.46 -5.45
N ASP A 93 22.01 19.58 -6.34
CA ASP A 93 23.19 19.73 -7.16
C ASP A 93 22.84 20.08 -8.63
N SER A 94 23.80 19.99 -9.53
CA SER A 94 23.69 20.20 -10.97
C SER A 94 22.59 19.36 -11.64
N VAL A 95 22.18 18.21 -11.07
CA VAL A 95 21.09 17.39 -11.63
C VAL A 95 19.75 18.12 -11.61
N ILE A 96 19.37 18.72 -10.48
CA ILE A 96 18.17 19.55 -10.41
C ILE A 96 18.42 20.98 -10.94
N ALA A 97 19.67 21.46 -10.96
CA ALA A 97 20.02 22.76 -11.57
C ALA A 97 19.83 22.77 -13.09
N GLY A 98 20.15 21.66 -13.75
CA GLY A 98 20.02 21.44 -15.19
C GLY A 98 21.00 22.24 -16.06
N ASP A 99 21.96 22.94 -15.47
CA ASP A 99 22.99 23.74 -16.15
C ASP A 99 23.93 22.91 -17.03
N VAL A 100 24.10 21.62 -16.73
CA VAL A 100 24.84 20.67 -17.58
C VAL A 100 24.21 20.50 -18.97
N MET A 101 22.92 20.76 -19.12
CA MET A 101 22.27 20.79 -20.44
C MET A 101 22.68 22.01 -21.27
N ALA A 102 23.32 23.04 -20.69
CA ALA A 102 23.79 24.19 -21.43
C ALA A 102 24.78 23.76 -22.52
N GLY A 103 24.50 24.17 -23.77
CA GLY A 103 25.28 23.76 -24.95
C GLY A 103 24.87 22.39 -25.54
N HIS A 104 24.08 21.59 -24.83
CA HIS A 104 23.54 20.31 -25.32
C HIS A 104 22.06 20.42 -25.74
N VAL A 105 21.26 21.20 -25.00
CA VAL A 105 19.82 21.37 -25.22
C VAL A 105 19.48 22.84 -25.44
N GLN A 106 18.75 23.13 -26.52
CA GLN A 106 18.28 24.49 -26.79
C GLN A 106 17.16 24.87 -25.80
N GLY A 107 17.31 26.01 -25.11
CA GLY A 107 16.33 26.48 -24.13
C GLY A 107 16.28 25.62 -22.86
N TRP A 108 17.42 25.07 -22.45
CA TRP A 108 17.58 24.21 -21.27
C TRP A 108 17.07 24.84 -19.97
N GLU A 109 17.02 26.18 -19.89
CA GLU A 109 16.52 26.94 -18.75
C GLU A 109 15.04 26.70 -18.45
N ARG A 110 14.33 26.02 -19.36
CA ARG A 110 12.93 25.58 -19.24
C ARG A 110 12.75 24.06 -19.24
N GLN A 111 13.84 23.32 -19.12
CA GLN A 111 13.86 21.85 -19.16
C GLN A 111 14.42 21.26 -17.85
N ARG A 112 14.56 22.07 -16.79
CA ARG A 112 15.02 21.62 -15.48
C ARG A 112 13.90 20.85 -14.78
N VAL A 113 14.26 20.10 -13.74
CA VAL A 113 13.29 19.33 -12.95
C VAL A 113 12.16 20.23 -12.43
N ILE A 114 12.49 21.39 -11.85
CA ILE A 114 11.49 22.36 -11.37
C ILE A 114 10.56 22.89 -12.47
N ASP A 115 11.07 23.08 -13.69
CA ASP A 115 10.26 23.57 -14.82
C ASP A 115 9.27 22.49 -15.28
N HIS A 116 9.72 21.23 -15.32
CA HIS A 116 8.84 20.09 -15.58
C HIS A 116 7.81 19.89 -14.46
N MET A 117 8.20 20.04 -13.19
CA MET A 117 7.26 20.01 -12.06
C MET A 117 6.17 21.08 -12.25
N ALA A 118 6.56 22.33 -12.52
CA ALA A 118 5.61 23.42 -12.76
C ALA A 118 4.69 23.15 -13.97
N ALA A 119 5.19 22.51 -15.03
CA ALA A 119 4.41 22.18 -16.22
C ALA A 119 3.40 21.04 -16.01
N GLU A 120 3.73 20.10 -15.11
CA GLU A 120 2.89 18.92 -14.79
C GLU A 120 1.90 19.19 -13.65
N LEU A 121 2.07 20.24 -12.85
CA LEU A 121 1.12 20.64 -11.81
C LEU A 121 -0.27 20.97 -12.37
N ALA A 122 -1.32 20.55 -11.66
CA ALA A 122 -2.67 20.97 -11.98
C ALA A 122 -2.83 22.49 -11.77
N ALA A 123 -3.63 23.13 -12.62
CA ALA A 123 -3.75 24.60 -12.65
C ALA A 123 -4.33 25.21 -11.36
N GLU A 124 -5.10 24.43 -10.60
CA GLU A 124 -5.72 24.84 -9.34
C GLU A 124 -4.81 24.55 -8.12
N THR A 125 -3.68 23.89 -8.33
CA THR A 125 -2.74 23.55 -7.24
C THR A 125 -1.99 24.80 -6.80
N GLU A 126 -2.29 25.30 -5.60
CA GLU A 126 -1.56 26.38 -4.95
C GLU A 126 -0.26 25.85 -4.29
N LEU A 127 0.70 25.44 -5.12
CA LEU A 127 2.03 24.96 -4.68
C LEU A 127 3.12 25.89 -5.21
N GLY A 128 3.75 26.63 -4.30
CA GLY A 128 4.96 27.40 -4.57
C GLY A 128 6.17 26.49 -4.74
N LEU A 129 6.81 26.54 -5.91
CA LEU A 129 8.05 25.81 -6.19
C LEU A 129 9.25 26.76 -6.22
N HIS A 130 10.22 26.49 -5.36
CA HIS A 130 11.44 27.28 -5.21
C HIS A 130 12.66 26.36 -5.29
N GLN A 131 13.82 26.86 -5.73
CA GLN A 131 15.02 26.05 -5.89
C GLN A 131 16.30 26.79 -5.52
N ILE A 132 17.17 26.09 -4.77
CA ILE A 132 18.59 26.42 -4.59
C ILE A 132 19.38 25.19 -5.03
N ALA A 133 19.93 25.25 -6.24
CA ALA A 133 20.73 24.17 -6.79
C ALA A 133 22.03 24.72 -7.38
N LEU A 134 23.16 24.13 -6.99
CA LEU A 134 24.48 24.58 -7.39
C LEU A 134 25.37 23.35 -7.65
N ASP A 135 26.14 23.36 -8.74
CA ASP A 135 27.09 22.28 -9.04
C ASP A 135 28.07 22.03 -7.88
N GLY A 136 28.26 20.80 -7.44
CA GLY A 136 29.15 20.49 -6.31
C GLY A 136 28.57 20.81 -4.93
N MET A 137 27.24 20.91 -4.76
CA MET A 137 26.64 21.24 -3.47
C MET A 137 26.76 20.07 -2.47
N LEU A 138 27.62 20.23 -1.46
CA LEU A 138 27.92 19.21 -0.45
C LEU A 138 26.89 19.20 0.70
N PRO A 139 26.76 18.10 1.46
CA PRO A 139 25.95 18.07 2.69
C PRO A 139 26.24 19.20 3.68
N ILE A 140 27.50 19.63 3.81
CA ILE A 140 27.87 20.79 4.62
C ILE A 140 27.34 22.13 4.07
N ASP A 141 27.21 22.26 2.75
CA ASP A 141 26.62 23.45 2.13
C ASP A 141 25.11 23.49 2.38
N ILE A 142 24.45 22.34 2.23
CA ILE A 142 23.02 22.15 2.52
C ILE A 142 22.70 22.55 3.96
N GLU A 143 23.55 22.16 4.92
CA GLU A 143 23.38 22.54 6.34
C GLU A 143 23.25 24.05 6.52
N HIS A 144 24.07 24.84 5.81
CA HIS A 144 24.05 26.30 5.91
C HIS A 144 22.80 26.93 5.26
N VAL A 145 22.33 26.34 4.15
CA VAL A 145 21.07 26.76 3.52
C VAL A 145 19.88 26.48 4.43
N VAL A 146 19.81 25.29 5.04
CA VAL A 146 18.75 24.93 5.98
C VAL A 146 18.83 25.78 7.26
N ALA A 147 20.04 26.07 7.75
CA ALA A 147 20.21 26.97 8.89
C ALA A 147 19.72 28.41 8.61
N GLU A 148 19.92 28.92 7.39
CA GLU A 148 19.36 30.22 7.00
C GLU A 148 17.84 30.14 6.78
N LEU A 149 17.32 29.01 6.29
CA LEU A 149 15.87 28.75 6.21
C LEU A 149 15.22 28.78 7.61
N ASP A 150 15.86 28.20 8.62
CA ASP A 150 15.42 28.25 10.02
C ASP A 150 15.26 29.68 10.55
N ARG A 151 16.01 30.63 9.99
CA ARG A 151 15.96 32.05 10.36
C ARG A 151 14.81 32.78 9.67
N VAL A 152 14.57 32.52 8.38
CA VAL A 152 13.53 33.24 7.61
C VAL A 152 12.16 32.59 7.71
N ASP A 153 12.09 31.29 8.00
CA ASP A 153 10.85 30.54 8.23
C ASP A 153 10.93 29.81 9.58
N PRO A 154 10.89 30.52 10.72
CA PRO A 154 11.08 29.90 12.03
C PRO A 154 9.96 28.91 12.41
N GLU A 155 8.81 29.01 11.76
CA GLU A 155 7.61 28.18 12.00
C GLU A 155 7.67 26.81 11.31
N GLY A 156 8.64 26.57 10.42
CA GLY A 156 8.78 25.28 9.76
C GLY A 156 7.76 25.02 8.64
N ARG A 157 7.19 26.06 8.03
CA ARG A 157 6.12 25.96 7.01
C ARG A 157 6.63 25.51 5.64
N VAL A 158 7.85 25.87 5.28
CA VAL A 158 8.47 25.49 3.99
C VAL A 158 8.84 24.01 4.02
N GLU A 159 8.28 23.24 3.09
CA GLU A 159 8.66 21.84 2.85
C GLU A 159 9.98 21.78 2.06
N VAL A 160 10.83 20.82 2.37
CA VAL A 160 12.17 20.69 1.76
C VAL A 160 12.25 19.43 0.91
N VAL A 161 12.71 19.56 -0.34
CA VAL A 161 13.12 18.42 -1.17
C VAL A 161 14.64 18.46 -1.28
N LEU A 162 15.31 17.44 -0.76
CA LEU A 162 16.76 17.37 -0.69
C LEU A 162 17.29 16.28 -1.61
N GLU A 163 18.07 16.67 -2.60
CA GLU A 163 18.87 15.75 -3.40
C GLU A 163 20.16 15.37 -2.65
N LEU A 164 20.47 14.08 -2.61
CA LEU A 164 21.75 13.56 -2.13
C LEU A 164 22.48 12.83 -3.25
N ASN A 165 23.68 13.31 -3.59
CA ASN A 165 24.58 12.62 -4.49
C ASN A 165 25.61 11.80 -3.69
N LEU A 166 25.69 10.49 -3.98
CA LEU A 166 26.53 9.54 -3.26
C LEU A 166 28.02 9.89 -3.32
N ARG A 167 28.47 10.55 -4.40
CA ARG A 167 29.88 10.95 -4.61
C ARG A 167 30.40 11.83 -3.48
N TYR A 168 29.51 12.52 -2.75
CA TYR A 168 29.85 13.41 -1.65
C TYR A 168 30.16 12.69 -0.33
N PHE A 169 29.92 11.39 -0.25
CA PHE A 169 30.37 10.55 0.86
C PHE A 169 31.70 9.84 0.59
N SER A 170 32.41 10.23 -0.48
CA SER A 170 33.72 9.70 -0.83
C SER A 170 34.81 10.07 0.19
N ALA A 171 35.88 9.28 0.21
CA ALA A 171 37.04 9.55 1.05
C ALA A 171 37.65 10.95 0.83
N ALA A 172 37.53 11.50 -0.39
CA ALA A 172 38.04 12.83 -0.73
C ALA A 172 37.32 13.98 0.00
N TYR A 173 36.02 13.83 0.29
CA TYR A 173 35.22 14.86 0.95
C TYR A 173 35.06 14.63 2.46
N ALA A 174 35.48 13.47 2.97
CA ALA A 174 35.27 13.07 4.36
C ALA A 174 35.89 14.05 5.38
N GLU A 175 37.04 14.66 5.05
CA GLU A 175 37.74 15.63 5.91
C GLU A 175 37.43 17.10 5.56
N GLN A 176 36.51 17.35 4.62
CA GLN A 176 36.15 18.72 4.23
C GLN A 176 35.16 19.34 5.21
N HIS A 177 35.68 20.10 6.18
CA HIS A 177 34.89 20.78 7.22
C HIS A 177 34.41 22.19 6.87
N THR A 178 34.67 22.68 5.66
CA THR A 178 34.25 23.99 5.18
C THR A 178 33.40 23.86 3.92
N CYS A 179 32.51 24.83 3.70
CA CYS A 179 31.66 24.88 2.51
C CYS A 179 32.46 24.80 1.22
N SER A 180 31.88 24.21 0.18
CA SER A 180 32.46 24.21 -1.17
C SER A 180 32.63 25.64 -1.71
N ARG A 181 31.79 26.56 -1.22
CA ARG A 181 31.78 27.98 -1.60
C ARG A 181 31.67 28.87 -0.37
N GLU A 182 32.47 29.93 -0.35
CA GLU A 182 32.47 30.92 0.74
C GLU A 182 31.08 31.55 0.96
N VAL A 183 30.37 31.84 -0.14
CA VAL A 183 29.03 32.44 -0.11
C VAL A 183 27.99 31.61 0.66
N LEU A 184 28.13 30.27 0.66
CA LEU A 184 27.23 29.36 1.39
C LEU A 184 27.55 29.37 2.88
N CYS A 185 28.84 29.40 3.23
CA CYS A 185 29.28 29.55 4.62
C CYS A 185 28.88 30.90 5.22
N GLU A 186 28.81 31.96 4.41
CA GLU A 186 28.34 33.27 4.84
C GLU A 186 26.82 33.35 5.10
N LEU A 187 26.02 32.39 4.62
CA LEU A 187 24.56 32.41 4.83
C LEU A 187 24.22 32.34 6.32
N ALA A 188 24.85 31.40 7.03
CA ALA A 188 24.68 31.16 8.45
C ALA A 188 26.03 30.71 9.05
N PRO A 189 26.84 31.62 9.64
CA PRO A 189 28.11 31.23 10.24
C PRO A 189 27.86 30.23 11.39
N THR A 190 28.17 28.97 11.14
CA THR A 190 27.98 27.89 12.12
C THR A 190 29.08 27.98 13.19
N LEU A 191 28.69 27.96 14.47
CA LEU A 191 29.66 27.87 15.58
C LEU A 191 30.36 26.51 15.55
N ALA A 192 31.67 26.51 15.73
CA ALA A 192 32.53 25.33 15.67
C ALA A 192 32.07 24.21 16.62
N ALA A 193 32.22 22.96 16.17
CA ALA A 193 31.85 21.76 16.93
C ALA A 193 32.63 21.66 18.26
N GLY A 194 31.94 21.71 19.40
CA GLY A 194 32.55 21.42 20.70
C GLY A 194 31.88 21.86 22.01
N SER A 195 30.77 22.61 22.04
CA SER A 195 30.23 23.15 23.31
C SER A 195 28.72 23.00 23.48
N GLY A 196 28.28 21.91 24.12
CA GLY A 196 26.87 21.67 24.48
C GLY A 196 26.49 22.25 25.83
N GLY A 197 26.12 23.55 25.90
CA GLY A 197 25.69 24.20 27.13
C GLY A 197 24.54 25.21 26.95
N THR A 198 23.69 25.36 27.96
CA THR A 198 22.48 26.21 28.01
C THR A 198 22.70 27.72 27.80
N LEU A 199 23.94 28.20 27.87
CA LEU A 199 24.31 29.60 27.54
C LEU A 199 24.31 29.89 26.03
N ASP A 200 24.34 28.85 25.19
CA ASP A 200 24.44 28.98 23.72
C ASP A 200 23.11 29.36 23.08
N TYR A 201 21.98 28.94 23.67
CA TYR A 201 20.63 29.37 23.27
C TYR A 201 20.41 30.88 23.45
N ALA A 202 21.06 31.49 24.45
CA ALA A 202 21.01 32.94 24.67
C ALA A 202 21.90 33.72 23.69
N TRP A 203 23.00 33.12 23.23
CA TRP A 203 23.88 33.72 22.21
C TRP A 203 23.33 33.59 20.78
N ARG A 204 22.59 32.51 20.46
CA ARG A 204 21.82 32.39 19.20
C ARG A 204 20.87 33.56 19.00
N GLY A 205 20.11 33.93 20.04
CA GLY A 205 19.19 35.07 19.99
C GLY A 205 19.87 36.44 19.86
N LEU A 206 21.12 36.60 20.32
CA LEU A 206 21.89 37.84 20.19
C LEU A 206 22.59 37.98 18.82
N ALA A 207 23.07 36.88 18.23
CA ALA A 207 23.65 36.86 16.89
C ALA A 207 22.59 37.06 15.80
N GLU A 208 21.39 36.48 15.98
CA GLU A 208 20.21 36.71 15.13
C GLU A 208 19.78 38.19 15.12
N GLY A 209 19.92 38.91 16.24
CA GLY A 209 19.62 40.34 16.33
C GLY A 209 20.63 41.26 15.65
N ALA A 210 21.89 40.85 15.50
CA ALA A 210 22.95 41.65 14.87
C ALA A 210 22.91 41.61 13.33
N GLY A 211 22.53 40.47 12.74
CA GLY A 211 22.37 40.32 11.28
C GLY A 211 21.22 41.16 10.71
N TRP A 212 20.19 41.44 11.51
CA TRP A 212 19.06 42.31 11.14
C TRP A 212 19.49 43.75 10.80
N ILE A 213 20.48 44.29 11.51
CA ILE A 213 20.98 45.66 11.30
C ILE A 213 21.75 45.76 9.97
N ASP A 214 22.51 44.73 9.62
CA ASP A 214 23.33 44.70 8.40
C ASP A 214 22.46 44.55 7.14
N ASP A 215 21.41 43.71 7.19
CA ASP A 215 20.44 43.54 6.10
C ASP A 215 19.59 44.81 5.87
N VAL A 216 19.12 45.47 6.93
CA VAL A 216 18.37 46.75 6.82
C VAL A 216 19.23 47.86 6.22
N LEU A 217 20.52 47.95 6.59
CA LEU A 217 21.47 48.93 6.04
C LEU A 217 21.82 48.66 4.57
N LEU A 218 21.91 47.39 4.15
CA LEU A 218 22.20 47.01 2.77
C LEU A 218 21.00 47.19 1.82
N ASP A 219 19.77 46.95 2.28
CA ASP A 219 18.54 47.11 1.49
C ASP A 219 18.06 48.57 1.35
N SER A 220 18.50 49.46 2.24
CA SER A 220 18.11 50.88 2.26
C SER A 220 19.20 51.86 1.74
N ALA A 221 20.41 51.38 1.44
CA ALA A 221 21.50 52.20 0.87
C ALA A 221 21.40 52.34 -0.68
N PRO A 222 21.22 53.55 -1.24
CA PRO A 222 20.96 53.77 -2.68
C PRO A 222 22.04 53.23 -3.63
N VAL A 223 23.31 53.25 -3.20
CA VAL A 223 24.47 52.86 -4.04
C VAL A 223 24.61 51.34 -4.17
N HIS A 224 24.01 50.56 -3.26
CA HIS A 224 24.14 49.10 -3.23
C HIS A 224 23.03 48.35 -3.97
N ARG A 225 21.87 48.99 -4.25
CA ARG A 225 20.76 48.38 -5.02
C ARG A 225 21.07 48.12 -6.49
N ARG A 226 22.06 48.84 -7.08
CA ARG A 226 22.31 48.81 -8.53
C ARG A 226 23.78 48.58 -8.92
N ARG A 227 24.61 48.13 -7.98
CA ARG A 227 26.06 47.93 -8.22
C ARG A 227 26.35 46.80 -9.24
N VAL A 228 25.44 45.83 -9.38
CA VAL A 228 25.52 44.74 -10.36
C VAL A 228 25.41 45.29 -11.80
N ALA A 229 24.59 46.30 -12.04
CA ALA A 229 24.44 46.95 -13.35
C ALA A 229 25.67 47.80 -13.80
N LEU A 230 26.62 48.05 -12.91
CA LEU A 230 27.86 48.79 -13.19
C LEU A 230 29.10 47.86 -13.26
N GLY A 231 28.92 46.55 -13.04
CA GLY A 231 30.00 45.56 -12.98
C GLY A 231 30.22 44.77 -14.27
N GLU A 232 29.33 44.89 -15.26
CA GLU A 232 29.52 44.24 -16.56
C GLU A 232 30.70 44.88 -17.30
N ARG A 233 31.85 44.21 -17.29
CA ARG A 233 32.88 44.47 -18.30
C ARG A 233 32.31 44.01 -19.64
N PRO A 234 32.36 44.84 -20.70
CA PRO A 234 31.89 44.41 -22.00
C PRO A 234 32.72 43.21 -22.48
N ARG A 235 32.01 42.19 -22.94
CA ARG A 235 32.55 41.04 -23.65
C ARG A 235 33.28 41.54 -24.91
N LEU A 236 34.59 41.27 -25.00
CA LEU A 236 35.50 41.77 -26.05
C LEU A 236 35.09 41.32 -27.48
N ASP A 237 34.21 40.31 -27.56
CA ASP A 237 33.57 39.71 -28.72
C ASP A 237 32.50 40.59 -29.39
N GLU A 238 32.04 41.66 -28.74
CA GLU A 238 31.03 42.60 -29.29
C GLU A 238 31.63 43.91 -29.84
N VAL A 239 32.96 44.09 -29.74
CA VAL A 239 33.64 45.29 -30.25
C VAL A 239 33.91 45.15 -31.75
N TYR A 240 33.16 45.90 -32.57
CA TYR A 240 33.31 45.92 -34.02
C TYR A 240 34.73 46.34 -34.45
N GLY A 241 35.51 45.39 -34.97
CA GLY A 241 36.88 45.62 -35.48
C GLY A 241 38.00 44.90 -34.72
N LEU A 242 37.72 44.17 -33.64
CA LEU A 242 38.69 43.25 -33.03
C LEU A 242 38.55 41.84 -33.62
N ALA A 243 39.62 41.33 -34.23
CA ALA A 243 39.69 39.93 -34.64
C ALA A 243 39.96 39.05 -33.41
N VAL A 244 38.91 38.45 -32.86
CA VAL A 244 38.99 37.37 -31.87
C VAL A 244 38.62 36.07 -32.58
N PRO A 245 39.43 35.00 -32.48
CA PRO A 245 39.13 33.73 -33.15
C PRO A 245 37.84 33.13 -32.55
N ARG A 246 36.81 32.99 -33.39
CA ARG A 246 35.62 32.19 -33.07
C ARG A 246 35.94 30.73 -33.34
N VAL A 247 35.91 29.89 -32.31
CA VAL A 247 35.90 28.44 -32.52
C VAL A 247 34.46 28.01 -32.73
N SER A 248 34.02 28.08 -33.98
CA SER A 248 33.04 27.13 -34.50
C SER A 248 33.26 26.99 -35.99
N GLU A 249 34.00 25.97 -36.40
CA GLU A 249 33.80 25.33 -37.70
C GLU A 249 34.02 23.84 -37.50
N ARG A 250 33.01 23.05 -37.93
CA ARG A 250 33.16 21.63 -38.19
C ARG A 250 34.36 21.47 -39.11
N ALA A 251 35.38 20.74 -38.64
CA ALA A 251 36.43 20.23 -39.49
C ALA A 251 36.29 18.71 -39.59
N ASP A 252 36.41 18.27 -40.82
CA ASP A 252 36.63 16.93 -41.35
C ASP A 252 37.27 15.90 -40.40
N ALA A 253 36.92 14.64 -40.63
CA ALA A 253 37.55 13.48 -40.02
C ALA A 253 39.09 13.56 -40.10
N GLY A 254 39.76 13.78 -38.97
CA GLY A 254 41.21 13.81 -38.85
C GLY A 254 41.68 14.00 -37.41
N GLU A 255 42.44 13.01 -36.91
CA GLU A 255 43.18 12.95 -35.63
C GLU A 255 42.44 13.32 -34.33
N VAL A 256 42.12 12.27 -33.55
CA VAL A 256 41.67 12.37 -32.16
C VAL A 256 42.82 12.94 -31.31
N ASP A 257 42.63 14.12 -30.70
CA ASP A 257 43.59 14.71 -29.76
C ASP A 257 43.73 13.82 -28.51
N ALA A 258 44.83 13.08 -28.47
CA ALA A 258 45.14 12.15 -27.38
C ALA A 258 45.22 12.84 -26.02
N ALA A 259 45.57 14.13 -25.96
CA ALA A 259 45.66 14.87 -24.70
C ALA A 259 44.26 15.22 -24.15
N LEU A 260 43.33 15.61 -25.02
CA LEU A 260 41.92 15.83 -24.64
C LEU A 260 41.25 14.52 -24.19
N VAL A 261 41.45 13.44 -24.94
CA VAL A 261 40.95 12.10 -24.56
C VAL A 261 41.55 11.64 -23.23
N HIS A 262 42.83 11.88 -22.99
CA HIS A 262 43.47 11.54 -21.72
C HIS A 262 42.92 12.37 -20.55
N ALA A 263 42.72 13.68 -20.73
CA ALA A 263 42.14 14.56 -19.71
C ALA A 263 40.68 14.17 -19.38
N GLN A 264 39.88 13.83 -20.38
CA GLN A 264 38.52 13.31 -20.21
C GLN A 264 38.51 11.96 -19.48
N ALA A 265 39.41 11.03 -19.85
CA ALA A 265 39.55 9.75 -19.17
C ALA A 265 39.99 9.91 -17.70
N GLN A 266 40.88 10.86 -17.40
CA GLN A 266 41.26 11.18 -16.03
C GLN A 266 40.11 11.79 -15.22
N ALA A 267 39.31 12.68 -15.82
CA ALA A 267 38.14 13.25 -15.18
C ALA A 267 37.08 12.18 -14.86
N ALA A 268 36.78 11.31 -15.84
CA ALA A 268 35.89 10.16 -15.65
C ALA A 268 36.42 9.21 -14.56
N GLY A 269 37.73 8.96 -14.54
CA GLY A 269 38.38 8.14 -13.51
C GLY A 269 38.25 8.73 -12.10
N ARG A 270 38.33 10.07 -11.94
CA ARG A 270 38.09 10.74 -10.65
C ARG A 270 36.65 10.61 -10.19
N VAL A 271 35.69 10.85 -11.08
CA VAL A 271 34.25 10.69 -10.77
C VAL A 271 33.98 9.26 -10.31
N LEU A 272 34.46 8.27 -11.05
CA LEU A 272 34.32 6.86 -10.71
C LEU A 272 34.89 6.53 -9.32
N GLU A 273 36.04 7.09 -8.97
CA GLU A 273 36.67 6.90 -7.66
C GLU A 273 35.86 7.51 -6.51
N HIS A 274 35.20 8.65 -6.73
CA HIS A 274 34.32 9.22 -5.71
C HIS A 274 33.15 8.28 -5.36
N TYR A 275 32.50 7.66 -6.35
CA TYR A 275 31.44 6.69 -6.07
C TYR A 275 31.99 5.39 -5.45
N ARG A 276 33.13 4.88 -5.95
CA ARG A 276 33.77 3.66 -5.40
C ARG A 276 34.19 3.77 -3.94
N SER A 277 34.67 4.95 -3.54
CA SER A 277 35.14 5.20 -2.18
C SER A 277 34.05 5.76 -1.26
N ALA A 278 32.81 5.89 -1.74
CA ALA A 278 31.70 6.41 -0.95
C ALA A 278 31.38 5.48 0.24
N THR A 279 31.35 6.05 1.44
CA THR A 279 30.99 5.30 2.65
C THR A 279 30.40 6.20 3.73
N LEU A 280 29.35 5.72 4.38
CA LEU A 280 28.77 6.37 5.56
C LEU A 280 29.44 5.92 6.87
N SER A 281 30.36 4.95 6.82
CA SER A 281 31.06 4.38 7.98
C SER A 281 32.56 4.19 7.71
N PRO A 282 33.35 5.29 7.59
CA PRO A 282 34.78 5.21 7.29
C PRO A 282 35.57 4.57 8.43
N ALA A 283 36.59 3.77 8.10
CA ALA A 283 37.41 3.01 9.05
C ALA A 283 38.22 3.88 10.06
N GLY A 284 38.29 5.21 9.86
CA GLY A 284 38.99 6.19 10.70
C GLY A 284 38.09 7.06 11.60
N GLY A 285 36.76 6.92 11.53
CA GLY A 285 35.84 7.46 12.53
C GLY A 285 35.66 8.99 12.55
N ALA A 286 35.30 9.60 11.42
CA ALA A 286 34.44 10.79 11.30
C ALA A 286 34.34 11.15 9.80
N SER A 287 33.17 11.59 9.34
CA SER A 287 33.02 12.19 8.02
C SER A 287 32.24 13.49 8.19
N ALA A 288 32.88 14.61 7.84
CA ALA A 288 32.28 15.94 7.95
C ALA A 288 30.93 16.01 7.22
N GLN A 289 30.80 15.30 6.09
CA GLN A 289 29.60 15.27 5.28
C GLN A 289 28.48 14.44 5.92
N VAL A 290 28.82 13.29 6.53
CA VAL A 290 27.84 12.48 7.28
C VAL A 290 27.35 13.25 8.51
N ASP A 291 28.26 13.91 9.22
CA ASP A 291 27.90 14.71 10.40
C ASP A 291 27.06 15.94 10.02
N ALA A 292 27.36 16.59 8.89
CA ALA A 292 26.53 17.66 8.36
C ALA A 292 25.13 17.17 7.98
N LEU A 293 25.01 16.03 7.30
CA LEU A 293 23.71 15.44 6.98
C LEU A 293 22.90 15.16 8.24
N ARG A 294 23.52 14.57 9.29
CA ARG A 294 22.84 14.34 10.57
C ARG A 294 22.34 15.63 11.21
N ARG A 295 23.15 16.69 11.22
CA ARG A 295 22.73 18.00 11.75
C ARG A 295 21.62 18.63 10.92
N THR A 296 21.66 18.50 9.60
CA THR A 296 20.59 18.93 8.70
C THR A 296 19.29 18.22 9.02
N LEU A 297 19.30 16.88 9.11
CA LEU A 297 18.12 16.09 9.46
C LEU A 297 17.56 16.47 10.84
N ALA A 298 18.44 16.65 11.84
CA ALA A 298 18.03 17.10 13.17
C ALA A 298 17.37 18.49 13.14
N ARG A 299 17.89 19.44 12.35
CA ARG A 299 17.26 20.77 12.17
C ARG A 299 15.87 20.67 11.56
N LEU A 300 15.72 19.87 10.50
CA LEU A 300 14.43 19.66 9.85
C LEU A 300 13.41 19.06 10.84
N HIS A 301 13.83 18.06 11.63
CA HIS A 301 13.02 17.46 12.69
C HIS A 301 12.63 18.45 13.79
N ASP A 302 13.60 19.18 14.34
CA ASP A 302 13.41 20.13 15.44
C ASP A 302 12.46 21.27 15.06
N ARG A 303 12.50 21.71 13.79
CA ARG A 303 11.55 22.70 13.24
C ARG A 303 10.25 22.11 12.78
N GLY A 304 10.14 20.80 12.78
CA GLY A 304 8.95 20.08 12.35
C GLY A 304 8.62 20.20 10.87
N ARG A 305 9.63 20.44 10.03
CA ARG A 305 9.49 20.59 8.58
C ARG A 305 9.25 19.24 7.93
N ARG A 306 8.35 19.20 6.95
CA ARG A 306 8.25 18.06 6.03
C ARG A 306 9.46 18.08 5.10
N ALA A 307 10.16 16.96 5.00
CA ALA A 307 11.30 16.84 4.11
C ALA A 307 11.28 15.52 3.33
N LEU A 308 11.50 15.63 2.03
CA LEU A 308 11.69 14.51 1.12
C LEU A 308 13.18 14.46 0.74
N ILE A 309 13.88 13.42 1.13
CA ILE A 309 15.29 13.20 0.83
C ILE A 309 15.37 12.11 -0.23
N PHE A 310 15.97 12.39 -1.39
CA PHE A 310 16.13 11.38 -2.44
C PHE A 310 17.58 11.27 -2.91
N VAL A 311 17.95 10.08 -3.38
CA VAL A 311 19.25 9.89 -4.04
C VAL A 311 19.14 10.14 -5.53
N THR A 312 20.17 10.79 -6.08
CA THR A 312 20.29 11.02 -7.53
C THR A 312 20.31 9.68 -8.29
N PRO A 313 19.43 9.47 -9.29
CA PRO A 313 19.49 8.28 -10.15
C PRO A 313 20.83 8.20 -10.89
N LEU A 314 21.32 6.98 -11.12
CA LEU A 314 22.55 6.73 -11.86
C LEU A 314 22.28 5.92 -13.13
N ALA A 315 23.08 6.18 -14.16
CA ALA A 315 23.06 5.33 -15.35
C ALA A 315 23.51 3.91 -14.97
N ASP A 316 22.75 2.88 -15.35
CA ASP A 316 22.95 1.48 -14.99
C ASP A 316 24.38 1.01 -15.34
N ALA A 317 24.85 1.36 -16.54
CA ALA A 317 26.20 1.00 -16.98
C ALA A 317 27.30 1.63 -16.11
N PHE A 318 27.07 2.85 -15.60
CA PHE A 318 27.99 3.52 -14.68
C PHE A 318 27.90 2.93 -13.28
N ALA A 319 26.69 2.70 -12.77
CA ALA A 319 26.45 2.13 -11.45
C ALA A 319 27.12 0.75 -11.29
N GLU A 320 26.98 -0.13 -12.28
CA GLU A 320 27.64 -1.44 -12.30
C GLU A 320 29.17 -1.32 -12.31
N GLN A 321 29.73 -0.31 -12.99
CA GLN A 321 31.17 -0.07 -13.02
C GLN A 321 31.71 0.54 -11.71
N ALA A 322 30.92 1.42 -11.09
CA ALA A 322 31.27 2.17 -9.89
C ALA A 322 31.14 1.32 -8.63
N THR A 323 30.02 0.62 -8.47
CA THR A 323 29.65 -0.08 -7.24
C THR A 323 28.96 -1.41 -7.58
N PRO A 324 29.72 -2.41 -8.09
CA PRO A 324 29.15 -3.65 -8.58
C PRO A 324 28.48 -4.46 -7.47
N GLY A 325 27.42 -5.19 -7.85
CA GLY A 325 26.68 -6.07 -6.95
C GLY A 325 25.87 -5.30 -5.89
N PRO A 326 25.75 -5.81 -4.64
CA PRO A 326 24.84 -5.26 -3.65
C PRO A 326 25.36 -3.98 -2.94
N GLN A 327 26.50 -3.43 -3.36
CA GLN A 327 27.16 -2.32 -2.66
C GLN A 327 26.35 -1.02 -2.73
N LEU A 328 25.78 -0.72 -3.90
CA LEU A 328 24.98 0.49 -4.10
C LEU A 328 23.73 0.49 -3.21
N GLY A 329 22.95 -0.59 -3.25
CA GLY A 329 21.78 -0.76 -2.40
C GLY A 329 22.12 -0.75 -0.90
N ALA A 330 23.28 -1.29 -0.49
CA ALA A 330 23.75 -1.20 0.89
C ALA A 330 24.08 0.25 1.32
N LEU A 331 24.53 1.10 0.39
CA LEU A 331 24.75 2.52 0.67
C LEU A 331 23.44 3.29 0.79
N HIS A 332 22.46 3.01 -0.09
CA HIS A 332 21.11 3.58 0.00
C HIS A 332 20.41 3.18 1.30
N SER A 333 20.53 1.90 1.67
CA SER A 333 20.08 1.36 2.97
C SER A 333 20.65 2.13 4.15
N GLN A 334 21.95 2.45 4.12
CA GLN A 334 22.58 3.26 5.18
C GLN A 334 22.04 4.70 5.23
N ILE A 335 21.77 5.33 4.09
CA ILE A 335 21.16 6.67 4.04
C ILE A 335 19.73 6.62 4.59
N GLY A 336 18.93 5.64 4.19
CA GLY A 336 17.59 5.41 4.73
C GLY A 336 17.61 5.24 6.25
N ALA A 337 18.55 4.44 6.77
CA ALA A 337 18.72 4.24 8.20
C ALA A 337 19.10 5.52 8.97
N LEU A 338 19.85 6.45 8.35
CA LEU A 338 20.12 7.77 8.92
C LEU A 338 18.85 8.62 9.04
N VAL A 339 18.01 8.62 8.00
CA VAL A 339 16.75 9.38 8.00
C VAL A 339 15.78 8.80 9.03
N HIS A 340 15.68 7.47 9.11
CA HIS A 340 14.79 6.78 10.04
C HIS A 340 15.22 6.84 11.52
N GLU A 341 16.45 7.28 11.82
CA GLU A 341 16.97 7.42 13.19
C GLU A 341 16.09 8.30 14.08
N LEU A 342 15.58 9.40 13.51
CA LEU A 342 14.80 10.39 14.24
C LEU A 342 13.36 9.93 14.51
N ALA A 343 12.94 8.80 13.92
CA ALA A 343 11.58 8.26 14.01
C ALA A 343 10.49 9.30 13.70
N ASP A 344 10.77 10.20 12.76
CA ASP A 344 9.88 11.28 12.34
C ASP A 344 9.26 10.97 10.97
N SER A 345 7.95 10.77 10.94
CA SER A 345 7.22 10.48 9.70
C SER A 345 7.25 11.63 8.68
N ARG A 346 7.61 12.85 9.11
CA ARG A 346 7.75 14.02 8.24
C ARG A 346 9.05 14.00 7.44
N LEU A 347 10.05 13.22 7.86
CA LEU A 347 11.30 13.02 7.14
C LEU A 347 11.21 11.71 6.37
N ARG A 348 11.14 11.81 5.03
CA ARG A 348 10.98 10.66 4.15
C ARG A 348 12.21 10.50 3.28
N PHE A 349 12.83 9.33 3.33
CA PHE A 349 13.80 8.94 2.32
C PHE A 349 13.04 8.36 1.11
N VAL A 350 13.44 8.67 -0.11
CA VAL A 350 12.90 8.02 -1.31
C VAL A 350 14.06 7.68 -2.20
N ASP A 351 14.29 6.39 -2.38
CA ASP A 351 15.19 5.95 -3.42
C ASP A 351 14.50 6.20 -4.77
N LEU A 352 15.16 6.88 -5.70
CA LEU A 352 14.67 7.09 -7.06
C LEU A 352 15.62 6.49 -8.09
N ASP A 353 16.67 5.79 -7.65
CA ASP A 353 17.59 5.02 -8.49
C ASP A 353 16.91 3.71 -8.93
N HIS A 354 15.95 3.89 -9.83
CA HIS A 354 15.02 2.86 -10.27
C HIS A 354 15.29 2.46 -11.71
N PRO A 355 15.08 1.18 -12.11
CA PRO A 355 15.18 0.71 -13.50
C PRO A 355 14.33 1.43 -14.56
N LEU A 356 13.50 2.41 -14.15
CA LEU A 356 12.79 3.30 -15.07
C LEU A 356 13.72 4.37 -15.65
N PHE A 357 14.78 4.73 -14.91
CA PHE A 357 15.86 5.59 -15.38
C PHE A 357 16.85 4.79 -16.22
N VAL A 358 16.43 4.43 -17.43
CA VAL A 358 17.30 3.72 -18.38
C VAL A 358 18.42 4.62 -18.89
N ASP A 359 19.55 4.04 -19.31
CA ASP A 359 20.74 4.75 -19.81
C ASP A 359 20.43 5.84 -20.86
N ASP A 360 19.43 5.63 -21.73
CA ASP A 360 19.02 6.59 -22.77
C ASP A 360 18.47 7.92 -22.22
N LEU A 361 18.07 7.95 -20.94
CA LEU A 361 17.60 9.16 -20.27
C LEU A 361 18.74 10.03 -19.73
N PHE A 362 19.99 9.56 -19.81
CA PHE A 362 21.15 10.21 -19.24
C PHE A 362 22.04 10.89 -20.29
N ILE A 363 22.52 12.09 -19.95
CA ILE A 363 23.57 12.83 -20.67
C ILE A 363 24.93 12.24 -20.32
N ASP A 364 25.12 11.93 -19.03
CA ASP A 364 26.32 11.31 -18.47
C ASP A 364 25.94 10.40 -17.27
N HIS A 365 26.87 10.05 -16.40
CA HIS A 365 26.59 9.17 -15.25
C HIS A 365 25.39 9.52 -14.35
N CYS A 366 24.97 10.78 -14.23
CA CYS A 366 23.86 11.20 -13.34
C CYS A 366 23.00 12.36 -13.87
N HIS A 367 23.47 13.13 -14.86
CA HIS A 367 22.68 14.21 -15.44
C HIS A 367 21.70 13.68 -16.47
N LEU A 368 20.47 14.19 -16.45
CA LEU A 368 19.36 13.68 -17.26
C LEU A 368 19.07 14.58 -18.46
N TRP A 369 18.68 13.96 -19.58
CA TRP A 369 18.01 14.64 -20.68
C TRP A 369 16.62 15.16 -20.24
N PRO A 370 15.97 16.07 -21.00
CA PRO A 370 14.65 16.58 -20.65
C PRO A 370 13.58 15.51 -20.37
N SER A 371 13.60 14.39 -21.08
CA SER A 371 12.72 13.24 -20.82
C SER A 371 12.96 12.62 -19.44
N GLY A 372 14.22 12.50 -19.02
CA GLY A 372 14.61 12.03 -17.69
C GLY A 372 14.25 13.03 -16.59
N ASN A 373 14.48 14.34 -16.82
CA ASN A 373 14.05 15.39 -15.89
C ASN A 373 12.53 15.39 -15.69
N ARG A 374 11.76 15.17 -16.76
CA ARG A 374 10.30 15.01 -16.68
C ARG A 374 9.91 13.77 -15.87
N LEU A 375 10.58 12.63 -16.07
CA LEU A 375 10.33 11.40 -15.30
C LEU A 375 10.60 11.62 -13.81
N LEU A 376 11.72 12.26 -13.47
CA LEU A 376 12.05 12.63 -12.09
C LEU A 376 11.01 13.59 -11.50
N ALA A 377 10.59 14.61 -12.25
CA ALA A 377 9.57 15.56 -11.83
C ALA A 377 8.23 14.90 -11.50
N LEU A 378 7.75 13.96 -12.34
CA LEU A 378 6.50 13.22 -12.09
C LEU A 378 6.55 12.45 -10.77
N ASN A 379 7.66 11.75 -10.51
CA ASN A 379 7.83 10.97 -9.29
C ASN A 379 7.99 11.87 -8.05
N LEU A 380 8.70 12.99 -8.14
CA LEU A 380 8.79 13.96 -7.04
C LEU A 380 7.43 14.59 -6.71
N LEU A 381 6.64 14.98 -7.71
CA LEU A 381 5.28 15.50 -7.49
C LEU A 381 4.39 14.46 -6.81
N HIS A 382 4.47 13.20 -7.23
CA HIS A 382 3.71 12.11 -6.61
C HIS A 382 4.13 11.89 -5.15
N GLU A 383 5.43 11.88 -4.85
CA GLU A 383 5.92 11.77 -3.46
C GLU A 383 5.50 12.94 -2.57
N LEU A 384 5.39 14.13 -3.16
CA LEU A 384 4.86 15.32 -2.51
C LEU A 384 3.33 15.31 -2.38
N SER A 385 2.64 14.30 -2.92
CA SER A 385 1.17 14.27 -2.99
C SER A 385 0.62 15.55 -3.64
N ALA A 386 1.30 16.03 -4.69
CA ALA A 386 0.94 17.24 -5.42
C ALA A 386 0.04 16.89 -6.62
N PRO A 387 -1.19 17.44 -6.71
CA PRO A 387 -2.09 17.14 -7.81
C PRO A 387 -1.51 17.54 -9.19
N MET A 388 -1.51 16.58 -10.11
CA MET A 388 -0.98 16.71 -11.46
C MET A 388 -2.09 17.02 -12.48
N ARG A 389 -1.74 17.77 -13.52
CA ARG A 389 -2.63 18.19 -14.62
C ARG A 389 -3.24 17.01 -15.37
N SER A 390 -2.50 15.92 -15.50
CA SER A 390 -2.91 14.70 -16.18
C SER A 390 -2.38 13.48 -15.45
N ARG A 391 -3.09 12.36 -15.60
CA ARG A 391 -2.61 11.06 -15.12
C ARG A 391 -1.28 10.71 -15.83
N PRO A 392 -0.19 10.45 -15.10
CA PRO A 392 1.03 9.93 -15.69
C PRO A 392 0.82 8.49 -16.19
N PRO A 393 1.54 8.06 -17.24
CA PRO A 393 1.60 6.66 -17.60
C PRO A 393 2.11 5.84 -16.42
N GLU A 394 1.51 4.69 -16.13
CA GLU A 394 1.91 3.84 -15.00
C GLU A 394 3.37 3.37 -15.13
N ALA A 395 3.81 3.08 -16.35
CA ALA A 395 5.20 2.75 -16.66
C ALA A 395 6.19 3.91 -16.45
N ALA A 396 5.73 5.11 -16.05
CA ALA A 396 6.58 6.23 -15.66
C ALA A 396 6.61 6.46 -14.14
N MET A 397 5.94 5.61 -13.36
CA MET A 397 5.83 5.77 -11.91
C MET A 397 6.65 4.70 -11.19
N VAL A 398 7.57 5.15 -10.33
CA VAL A 398 8.40 4.29 -9.46
C VAL A 398 7.52 3.58 -8.43
N VAL A 399 6.52 4.29 -7.90
CA VAL A 399 5.48 3.73 -7.04
C VAL A 399 4.13 4.05 -7.66
N ALA A 400 3.32 3.01 -7.88
CA ALA A 400 1.98 3.17 -8.41
C ALA A 400 0.98 3.58 -7.32
N GLU A 401 -0.07 4.30 -7.72
CA GLU A 401 -1.26 4.54 -6.89
C GLU A 401 -2.02 3.22 -6.64
N ASP A 402 -1.73 2.61 -5.50
CA ASP A 402 -2.48 1.48 -4.93
C ASP A 402 -2.35 1.51 -3.41
N PHE A 403 -3.43 1.14 -2.72
CA PHE A 403 -3.43 1.01 -1.26
C PHE A 403 -3.04 -0.41 -0.82
N ASP A 404 -3.08 -1.40 -1.72
CA ASP A 404 -2.32 -2.63 -1.57
C ASP A 404 -0.91 -2.37 -2.10
N GLN A 405 0.13 -2.77 -1.37
CA GLN A 405 1.51 -2.42 -1.72
C GLN A 405 2.39 -3.64 -1.86
N THR A 406 3.10 -3.70 -2.97
CA THR A 406 4.28 -4.56 -3.05
C THR A 406 5.47 -3.81 -2.46
N LEU A 407 5.96 -4.30 -1.32
CA LEU A 407 7.07 -3.68 -0.58
C LEU A 407 8.42 -4.21 -1.04
N VAL A 408 8.48 -5.44 -1.56
CA VAL A 408 9.64 -6.02 -2.25
C VAL A 408 9.11 -6.89 -3.39
N SER A 409 9.66 -6.74 -4.60
CA SER A 409 9.15 -7.41 -5.81
C SER A 409 10.27 -8.06 -6.62
N ARG A 410 10.80 -9.19 -6.15
CA ARG A 410 11.85 -9.94 -6.87
C ARG A 410 11.55 -11.43 -6.87
N VAL A 411 11.72 -12.06 -8.03
CA VAL A 411 11.59 -13.51 -8.18
C VAL A 411 12.83 -14.26 -7.71
N ASP A 412 13.99 -13.61 -7.80
CA ASP A 412 15.27 -14.19 -7.42
C ASP A 412 15.47 -14.21 -5.90
N GLN A 413 16.36 -15.09 -5.43
CA GLN A 413 16.86 -15.10 -4.06
C GLN A 413 18.26 -14.52 -4.00
N GLY A 414 18.64 -13.97 -2.85
CA GLY A 414 19.94 -13.36 -2.62
C GLY A 414 19.95 -12.57 -1.33
N TYR A 415 20.95 -11.70 -1.12
CA TYR A 415 21.17 -10.97 0.14
C TYR A 415 21.26 -9.45 -0.04
N ALA A 416 20.88 -8.93 -1.19
CA ALA A 416 20.94 -7.50 -1.47
C ALA A 416 20.01 -6.70 -0.54
N GLU A 417 20.49 -5.56 -0.08
CA GLU A 417 19.74 -4.56 0.70
C GLU A 417 19.41 -3.37 -0.19
N GLY A 418 18.75 -2.35 0.37
CA GLY A 418 18.47 -1.09 -0.33
C GLY A 418 17.01 -0.97 -0.71
N ALA A 419 16.72 -0.31 -1.83
CA ALA A 419 15.36 -0.10 -2.28
C ALA A 419 14.58 -1.40 -2.41
N ALA A 420 13.26 -1.29 -2.23
CA ALA A 420 12.26 -2.34 -2.42
C ALA A 420 12.45 -3.20 -3.68
N TRP A 421 12.82 -2.59 -4.82
CA TRP A 421 13.04 -3.32 -6.09
C TRP A 421 14.45 -3.94 -6.20
N GLN A 422 15.41 -3.51 -5.39
CA GLN A 422 16.78 -4.04 -5.39
C GLN A 422 16.97 -5.17 -4.36
N ALA A 423 16.22 -5.11 -3.26
CA ALA A 423 16.39 -6.02 -2.13
C ALA A 423 16.10 -7.48 -2.49
N LEU A 424 16.89 -8.38 -1.90
CA LEU A 424 16.76 -9.83 -2.07
C LEU A 424 16.80 -10.51 -0.69
N PHE A 425 15.96 -11.53 -0.55
CA PHE A 425 15.89 -12.46 0.58
C PHE A 425 16.27 -13.87 0.14
N ASP A 426 16.69 -14.72 1.08
CA ASP A 426 16.92 -16.15 0.84
C ASP A 426 16.22 -17.01 1.90
N THR A 427 15.15 -17.66 1.45
CA THR A 427 14.32 -18.56 2.24
C THR A 427 13.90 -17.97 3.59
N PRO A 428 13.24 -16.79 3.63
CA PRO A 428 12.80 -16.19 4.88
C PRO A 428 11.82 -17.11 5.62
N ASP A 429 11.94 -17.16 6.95
CA ASP A 429 11.20 -18.08 7.84
C ASP A 429 10.70 -17.33 9.08
N GLY A 430 9.81 -16.37 8.84
CA GLY A 430 9.16 -15.57 9.86
C GLY A 430 9.16 -14.07 9.56
N ILE A 431 8.06 -13.44 9.95
CA ILE A 431 7.84 -12.00 9.85
C ILE A 431 7.04 -11.56 11.08
N ASP A 432 7.28 -10.32 11.51
CA ASP A 432 6.45 -9.65 12.50
C ASP A 432 6.39 -8.15 12.20
N ALA A 433 5.35 -7.47 12.68
CA ALA A 433 5.16 -6.04 12.46
C ALA A 433 4.63 -5.37 13.74
N SER A 434 4.92 -4.08 13.91
CA SER A 434 4.22 -3.27 14.91
C SER A 434 2.73 -3.17 14.58
N ASP A 435 1.90 -2.83 15.57
CA ASP A 435 0.43 -2.79 15.39
C ASP A 435 -0.03 -1.84 14.28
N ASP A 436 0.70 -0.75 14.07
CA ASP A 436 0.50 0.23 12.99
C ASP A 436 1.22 -0.14 11.67
N ALA A 437 2.00 -1.22 11.68
CA ALA A 437 2.90 -1.63 10.62
C ALA A 437 3.87 -0.53 10.13
N SER A 438 4.25 0.42 10.99
CA SER A 438 5.34 1.38 10.74
C SER A 438 6.73 0.79 10.93
N TRP A 439 6.80 -0.46 11.41
CA TRP A 439 8.02 -1.27 11.47
C TRP A 439 7.71 -2.74 11.15
N ILE A 440 8.40 -3.28 10.16
CA ILE A 440 8.30 -4.69 9.76
C ILE A 440 9.67 -5.33 9.96
N VAL A 441 9.71 -6.53 10.55
CA VAL A 441 10.93 -7.32 10.75
C VAL A 441 10.79 -8.68 10.09
N VAL A 442 11.80 -9.04 9.31
CA VAL A 442 11.87 -10.29 8.55
C VAL A 442 13.06 -11.11 9.01
N ALA A 443 12.84 -12.41 9.23
CA ALA A 443 13.93 -13.37 9.42
C ALA A 443 14.40 -13.92 8.07
N ASP A 444 15.52 -13.39 7.58
CA ASP A 444 16.16 -13.77 6.33
C ASP A 444 17.11 -14.94 6.56
N THR A 445 16.50 -16.13 6.67
CA THR A 445 17.03 -17.30 7.36
C THR A 445 18.33 -17.84 6.76
N GLN A 446 18.40 -18.00 5.44
CA GLN A 446 19.61 -18.56 4.79
C GLN A 446 20.68 -17.51 4.56
N ASN A 447 20.31 -16.23 4.57
CA ASN A 447 21.27 -15.14 4.63
C ASN A 447 21.82 -14.89 6.04
N HIS A 448 21.30 -15.60 7.05
CA HIS A 448 21.78 -15.54 8.43
C HIS A 448 21.60 -14.15 9.06
N MET A 449 20.47 -13.50 8.75
CA MET A 449 20.21 -12.13 9.15
C MET A 449 18.75 -11.87 9.54
N LEU A 450 18.55 -10.82 10.33
CA LEU A 450 17.28 -10.13 10.45
C LEU A 450 17.31 -8.89 9.56
N ARG A 451 16.20 -8.63 8.88
CA ARG A 451 15.96 -7.46 8.02
C ARG A 451 14.83 -6.64 8.61
N GLN A 452 14.79 -5.36 8.29
CA GLN A 452 13.67 -4.50 8.66
C GLN A 452 13.28 -3.53 7.56
N LEU A 453 12.01 -3.13 7.58
CA LEU A 453 11.49 -1.99 6.85
C LEU A 453 10.89 -1.02 7.86
N ARG A 454 11.18 0.27 7.71
CA ARG A 454 10.72 1.35 8.60
C ARG A 454 10.35 2.59 7.80
N GLY A 455 9.72 3.56 8.48
CA GLY A 455 9.33 4.82 7.88
C GLY A 455 8.26 4.60 6.82
N HIS A 456 8.60 4.89 5.57
CA HIS A 456 7.69 4.80 4.41
C HIS A 456 7.76 3.42 3.71
N MET A 457 8.40 2.42 4.32
CA MET A 457 8.40 1.01 3.88
C MET A 457 9.02 0.71 2.52
N ARG A 458 9.93 1.56 2.02
CA ARG A 458 10.54 1.38 0.68
C ARG A 458 12.00 0.96 0.67
N VAL A 459 12.61 0.83 1.84
CA VAL A 459 14.02 0.43 1.97
C VAL A 459 14.13 -0.72 2.95
N VAL A 460 14.81 -1.78 2.51
CA VAL A 460 15.18 -2.94 3.33
C VAL A 460 16.52 -2.67 3.97
N GLU A 461 16.51 -2.56 5.29
CA GLU A 461 17.69 -2.33 6.12
C GLU A 461 18.12 -3.64 6.81
N PRO A 462 19.43 -3.83 7.05
CA PRO A 462 19.90 -4.88 7.95
C PRO A 462 19.49 -4.52 9.38
N LEU A 463 19.02 -5.51 10.15
CA LEU A 463 18.73 -5.34 11.57
C LEU A 463 19.73 -6.08 12.45
N ALA A 464 20.10 -7.31 12.08
CA ALA A 464 21.08 -8.08 12.82
C ALA A 464 21.70 -9.18 11.96
N GLY A 465 22.93 -9.58 12.29
CA GLY A 465 23.69 -10.57 11.54
C GLY A 465 24.48 -9.96 10.38
N GLN A 466 25.22 -10.81 9.67
CA GLN A 466 26.05 -10.41 8.54
C GLN A 466 25.90 -11.44 7.41
N PRO A 467 25.69 -11.01 6.16
CA PRO A 467 25.52 -11.93 5.04
C PRO A 467 26.79 -12.77 4.88
N GLY A 468 26.62 -14.06 4.63
CA GLY A 468 27.74 -15.00 4.44
C GLY A 468 28.55 -15.34 5.71
N LYS A 469 28.26 -14.74 6.87
CA LYS A 469 28.93 -15.02 8.14
C LYS A 469 27.97 -15.64 9.16
N ARG A 470 27.75 -16.94 9.04
CA ARG A 470 26.97 -17.70 10.03
C ARG A 470 27.72 -17.88 11.34
N GLY A 471 26.99 -17.82 12.45
CA GLY A 471 27.55 -18.04 13.79
C GLY A 471 26.52 -17.82 14.89
N SER A 472 26.99 -17.71 16.13
CA SER A 472 26.14 -17.42 17.29
C SER A 472 26.79 -16.41 18.22
N LEU A 473 27.64 -15.54 17.67
CA LEU A 473 28.32 -14.51 18.45
C LEU A 473 27.31 -13.41 18.82
N ASP A 474 27.24 -13.06 20.11
CA ASP A 474 26.53 -11.90 20.63
C ASP A 474 27.38 -10.63 20.47
N GLY A 475 26.75 -9.46 20.40
CA GLY A 475 27.46 -8.19 20.20
C GLY A 475 26.61 -7.15 19.46
N SER A 476 27.24 -6.05 19.01
CA SER A 476 26.57 -5.07 18.14
C SER A 476 25.96 -5.78 16.93
N SER A 477 24.68 -5.54 16.70
CA SER A 477 23.81 -6.41 15.91
C SER A 477 24.23 -6.58 14.45
N THR A 478 24.63 -5.51 13.76
CA THR A 478 25.06 -5.57 12.35
C THR A 478 26.59 -5.60 12.18
N ARG A 479 27.36 -5.24 13.21
CA ARG A 479 28.83 -5.16 13.13
C ARG A 479 29.57 -6.38 13.66
N ALA A 480 29.11 -6.96 14.77
CA ALA A 480 29.81 -8.01 15.48
C ALA A 480 29.00 -9.30 15.60
N ALA A 481 27.68 -9.19 15.77
CA ALA A 481 26.84 -10.36 15.96
C ALA A 481 26.80 -11.22 14.69
N THR A 482 26.81 -12.54 14.89
CA THR A 482 26.59 -13.53 13.83
C THR A 482 25.37 -14.37 14.22
N LEU A 483 24.50 -14.62 13.26
CA LEU A 483 23.33 -15.48 13.43
C LEU A 483 23.53 -16.75 12.61
N TYR A 484 22.82 -17.83 12.93
CA TYR A 484 22.99 -19.08 12.20
C TYR A 484 21.82 -19.36 11.25
N ARG A 485 20.58 -19.26 11.70
CA ARG A 485 19.37 -19.39 10.88
C ARG A 485 18.25 -18.75 11.71
N PRO A 486 18.17 -17.42 11.75
CA PRO A 486 17.15 -16.74 12.55
C PRO A 486 15.76 -17.11 12.02
N ARG A 487 14.77 -17.23 12.90
CA ARG A 487 13.39 -17.60 12.58
C ARG A 487 12.42 -16.94 13.54
N HIS A 488 11.18 -16.78 13.08
CA HIS A 488 10.03 -16.34 13.89
C HIS A 488 10.38 -15.13 14.79
N PRO A 489 10.74 -13.98 14.19
CA PRO A 489 10.95 -12.77 14.96
C PRO A 489 9.65 -12.36 15.65
N THR A 490 9.75 -11.68 16.78
CA THR A 490 8.63 -11.07 17.48
C THR A 490 9.06 -9.74 18.06
N ILE A 491 8.32 -8.70 17.74
CA ILE A 491 8.56 -7.34 18.21
C ILE A 491 7.99 -7.17 19.62
N ILE A 492 8.80 -6.59 20.51
CA ILE A 492 8.40 -6.24 21.87
C ILE A 492 8.95 -4.84 22.17
N GLY A 493 8.10 -3.82 22.04
CA GLY A 493 8.53 -2.43 22.19
C GLY A 493 9.59 -2.02 21.16
N ASP A 494 10.81 -1.72 21.62
CA ASP A 494 11.96 -1.39 20.77
C ASP A 494 12.90 -2.58 20.50
N ALA A 495 12.52 -3.79 20.97
CA ALA A 495 13.32 -5.00 20.86
C ALA A 495 12.70 -6.03 19.92
N VAL A 496 13.53 -6.96 19.44
CA VAL A 496 13.10 -8.10 18.63
C VAL A 496 13.62 -9.39 19.23
N VAL A 497 12.72 -10.29 19.62
CA VAL A 497 13.07 -11.65 20.07
C VAL A 497 12.92 -12.63 18.91
N PHE A 498 13.82 -13.59 18.79
CA PHE A 498 13.83 -14.54 17.67
C PHE A 498 14.47 -15.87 18.04
N ILE A 499 14.14 -16.91 17.27
CA ILE A 499 14.75 -18.23 17.38
C ILE A 499 15.99 -18.28 16.49
N ASP A 500 17.09 -18.87 16.96
CA ASP A 500 18.31 -19.01 16.18
C ASP A 500 19.01 -20.36 16.46
N GLY A 501 19.95 -20.71 15.59
CA GLY A 501 20.74 -21.94 15.67
C GLY A 501 20.42 -22.93 14.59
N LEU A 502 21.36 -23.85 14.35
CA LEU A 502 21.21 -24.92 13.36
C LEU A 502 20.05 -25.84 13.71
N ARG A 503 19.88 -26.13 15.00
CA ARG A 503 18.83 -27.01 15.55
C ARG A 503 17.69 -26.20 16.18
N ARG A 504 17.65 -24.87 15.97
CA ARG A 504 16.69 -23.96 16.62
C ARG A 504 16.81 -23.99 18.14
N GLU A 505 18.04 -24.10 18.64
CA GLU A 505 18.33 -24.35 20.06
C GLU A 505 18.50 -23.09 20.91
N ARG A 506 18.41 -21.89 20.33
CA ARG A 506 18.60 -20.61 21.04
C ARG A 506 17.40 -19.69 20.83
N VAL A 507 17.07 -18.94 21.89
CA VAL A 507 16.25 -17.73 21.81
C VAL A 507 17.17 -16.53 22.03
N ARG A 508 17.07 -15.54 21.16
CA ARG A 508 17.94 -14.37 21.16
C ARG A 508 17.10 -13.10 21.06
N ILE A 509 17.67 -11.99 21.51
CA ILE A 509 17.04 -10.68 21.47
C ILE A 509 17.96 -9.66 20.79
N VAL A 510 17.39 -8.80 19.96
CA VAL A 510 17.99 -7.54 19.52
C VAL A 510 17.43 -6.44 20.43
N GLU A 511 18.22 -5.95 21.37
CA GLU A 511 17.84 -4.85 22.25
C GLU A 511 18.07 -3.52 21.53
N HIS A 512 17.16 -2.55 21.65
CA HIS A 512 17.25 -1.24 21.00
C HIS A 512 17.35 -1.31 19.46
N ALA A 513 16.57 -2.21 18.86
CA ALA A 513 16.61 -2.54 17.44
C ALA A 513 16.35 -1.33 16.51
N LYS A 514 15.68 -0.29 17.00
CA LYS A 514 15.40 0.93 16.22
C LYS A 514 16.57 1.95 16.16
N ARG A 515 17.67 1.76 16.91
CA ARG A 515 18.84 2.68 16.87
C ARG A 515 19.68 2.48 15.61
N VAL A 516 20.52 3.47 15.27
CA VAL A 516 21.38 3.45 14.06
C VAL A 516 22.49 2.40 14.10
N ASP A 517 22.96 2.02 15.28
CA ASP A 517 23.87 0.88 15.44
C ASP A 517 23.10 -0.46 15.53
N HIS A 518 21.78 -0.43 15.30
CA HIS A 518 20.82 -1.52 15.36
C HIS A 518 20.84 -2.27 16.71
N GLY A 519 21.36 -1.61 17.74
CA GLY A 519 21.42 -2.16 19.09
C GLY A 519 22.34 -3.38 19.24
N ARG A 520 22.00 -4.25 20.19
CA ARG A 520 22.86 -5.38 20.57
C ARG A 520 22.10 -6.69 20.54
N VAL A 521 22.68 -7.70 19.90
CA VAL A 521 22.21 -9.09 19.97
C VAL A 521 22.73 -9.74 21.24
N ARG A 522 21.82 -10.37 21.99
CA ARG A 522 22.12 -11.17 23.18
C ARG A 522 21.34 -12.48 23.16
N THR A 523 21.98 -13.56 23.59
CA THR A 523 21.31 -14.85 23.83
C THR A 523 20.59 -14.81 25.16
N LEU A 524 19.29 -15.13 25.16
CA LEU A 524 18.49 -15.18 26.39
C LEU A 524 18.74 -16.49 27.14
N THR A 525 18.81 -16.40 28.46
CA THR A 525 18.95 -17.54 29.38
C THR A 525 18.01 -17.33 30.55
N TRP A 526 17.45 -18.41 31.08
CA TRP A 526 16.50 -18.40 32.19
C TRP A 526 16.63 -19.66 33.02
N GLU A 527 16.02 -19.67 34.20
CA GLU A 527 15.93 -20.86 35.06
C GLU A 527 14.63 -21.63 34.76
N GLY A 528 14.65 -22.96 34.96
CA GLY A 528 13.49 -23.83 34.73
C GLY A 528 13.54 -24.60 33.39
N PRO A 529 12.39 -24.96 32.79
CA PRO A 529 12.33 -25.79 31.59
C PRO A 529 12.87 -25.07 30.34
N HIS A 530 13.51 -25.86 29.48
CA HIS A 530 13.98 -25.44 28.15
C HIS A 530 13.56 -26.44 27.07
N CYS A 531 13.52 -25.97 25.82
CA CYS A 531 13.37 -26.83 24.65
C CYS A 531 14.76 -27.28 24.13
N SER A 532 14.85 -28.51 23.62
CA SER A 532 15.99 -28.95 22.81
C SER A 532 16.03 -28.27 21.43
N ALA A 533 14.85 -27.90 20.94
CA ALA A 533 14.61 -27.12 19.73
C ALA A 533 13.28 -26.34 19.87
N TYR A 534 13.32 -25.05 19.57
CA TYR A 534 12.15 -24.17 19.54
C TYR A 534 11.54 -24.18 18.14
N ARG A 535 10.23 -24.36 18.05
CA ARG A 535 9.47 -24.35 16.80
C ARG A 535 8.94 -22.96 16.47
N ARG A 536 8.43 -22.25 17.47
CA ARG A 536 7.78 -20.95 17.30
C ARG A 536 7.80 -20.18 18.61
N LEU A 537 7.73 -18.86 18.54
CA LEU A 537 7.54 -18.00 19.69
C LEU A 537 6.50 -16.90 19.40
N ARG A 538 5.94 -16.35 20.47
CA ARG A 538 5.03 -15.20 20.51
C ARG A 538 5.28 -14.42 21.78
N ALA A 539 4.96 -13.13 21.76
CA ALA A 539 4.98 -12.29 22.94
C ALA A 539 3.60 -11.68 23.15
N SER A 540 3.18 -11.62 24.41
CA SER A 540 1.96 -10.93 24.80
C SER A 540 2.07 -10.53 26.27
N GLU A 541 1.67 -9.30 26.60
CA GLU A 541 1.55 -8.79 27.98
C GLU A 541 2.79 -9.03 28.86
N GLY A 542 4.00 -8.83 28.31
CA GLY A 542 5.27 -9.00 29.05
C GLY A 542 5.74 -10.45 29.21
N MET A 543 5.05 -11.39 28.58
CA MET A 543 5.41 -12.81 28.54
C MET A 543 5.90 -13.20 27.15
N LEU A 544 6.92 -14.05 27.11
CA LEU A 544 7.40 -14.75 25.93
C LEU A 544 6.94 -16.21 25.98
N TYR A 545 6.11 -16.59 25.01
CA TYR A 545 5.59 -17.94 24.86
C TYR A 545 6.41 -18.70 23.82
N LEU A 546 6.82 -19.92 24.15
CA LEU A 546 7.78 -20.73 23.38
C LEU A 546 7.21 -22.13 23.12
N LEU A 547 6.99 -22.48 21.85
CA LEU A 547 6.58 -23.82 21.47
C LEU A 547 7.80 -24.69 21.18
N CYS A 548 7.98 -25.77 21.94
CA CYS A 548 9.02 -26.77 21.74
C CYS A 548 8.66 -27.76 20.60
N ASP A 549 9.68 -28.38 20.00
CA ASP A 549 9.47 -29.43 19.00
C ASP A 549 8.77 -30.69 19.53
N ASP A 550 8.93 -30.98 20.82
CA ASP A 550 8.30 -32.09 21.53
C ASP A 550 6.80 -31.84 21.86
N GLY A 551 6.30 -30.62 21.58
CA GLY A 551 4.91 -30.21 21.80
C GLY A 551 4.68 -29.41 23.08
N ARG A 552 5.71 -29.20 23.91
CA ARG A 552 5.56 -28.36 25.11
C ARG A 552 5.38 -26.89 24.76
N LEU A 553 4.51 -26.20 25.49
CA LEU A 553 4.41 -24.74 25.46
C LEU A 553 4.96 -24.18 26.77
N LEU A 554 5.97 -23.33 26.68
CA LEU A 554 6.60 -22.69 27.83
C LEU A 554 6.25 -21.20 27.89
N GLY A 555 6.08 -20.66 29.08
CA GLY A 555 5.97 -19.22 29.34
C GLY A 555 7.22 -18.70 30.03
N VAL A 556 7.75 -17.56 29.59
CA VAL A 556 8.94 -16.92 30.16
C VAL A 556 8.64 -15.43 30.36
N GLY A 557 8.71 -14.93 31.58
CA GLY A 557 8.57 -13.49 31.86
C GLY A 557 9.71 -12.70 31.22
N LEU A 558 9.38 -11.65 30.47
CA LEU A 558 10.36 -10.81 29.79
C LEU A 558 10.02 -9.33 29.96
N GLU A 559 10.83 -8.64 30.75
CA GLU A 559 10.73 -7.20 30.95
C GLU A 559 11.64 -6.47 29.96
N VAL A 560 11.04 -5.62 29.12
CA VAL A 560 11.74 -4.77 28.17
C VAL A 560 11.45 -3.31 28.52
N ALA A 561 12.42 -2.64 29.15
CA ALA A 561 12.30 -1.22 29.50
C ALA A 561 13.11 -0.36 28.53
N VAL A 562 12.55 0.79 28.15
CA VAL A 562 13.21 1.73 27.23
C VAL A 562 14.57 2.15 27.79
N GLY A 563 15.63 1.92 27.00
CA GLY A 563 17.00 2.28 27.37
C GLY A 563 17.68 1.38 28.41
N SER A 564 17.04 0.30 28.86
CA SER A 564 17.65 -0.72 29.74
C SER A 564 17.73 -2.08 29.04
N PRO A 565 18.73 -2.93 29.38
CA PRO A 565 18.78 -4.30 28.88
C PRO A 565 17.53 -5.08 29.30
N ALA A 566 17.05 -5.96 28.44
CA ALA A 566 15.88 -6.79 28.77
C ALA A 566 16.24 -7.79 29.89
N SER A 567 15.35 -7.94 30.87
CA SER A 567 15.52 -8.92 31.96
C SER A 567 14.50 -10.03 31.83
N VAL A 568 14.95 -11.27 32.05
CA VAL A 568 14.02 -12.38 32.27
C VAL A 568 13.51 -12.29 33.70
N ALA A 569 12.20 -12.36 33.87
CA ALA A 569 11.53 -12.34 35.15
C ALA A 569 11.10 -13.75 35.56
N GLY A 570 11.51 -14.19 36.75
CA GLY A 570 11.14 -15.48 37.32
C GLY A 570 11.74 -16.70 36.64
N GLU A 571 11.27 -17.87 37.05
CA GLU A 571 11.53 -19.15 36.37
C GLU A 571 10.54 -19.34 35.22
N ALA A 572 10.98 -20.02 34.15
CA ALA A 572 10.07 -20.41 33.07
C ALA A 572 9.02 -21.40 33.57
N SER A 573 7.79 -21.28 33.08
CA SER A 573 6.70 -22.21 33.36
C SER A 573 6.41 -23.12 32.17
N GLU A 574 6.06 -24.37 32.45
CA GLU A 574 5.51 -25.28 31.43
C GLU A 574 3.98 -25.14 31.46
N LEU A 575 3.41 -24.46 30.46
CA LEU A 575 1.97 -24.19 30.35
C LEU A 575 1.22 -25.40 29.83
N LEU A 576 1.80 -26.07 28.82
CA LEU A 576 1.28 -27.30 28.25
C LEU A 576 2.40 -28.33 28.19
N ALA A 577 2.21 -29.46 28.87
CA ALA A 577 2.99 -30.66 28.65
C ALA A 577 2.54 -31.35 27.34
N PRO A 578 3.36 -32.21 26.70
CA PRO A 578 2.84 -33.06 25.64
C PRO A 578 1.81 -33.98 26.30
N PHE A 579 0.53 -33.84 25.94
CA PHE A 579 -0.54 -34.62 26.54
C PHE A 579 -0.27 -36.13 26.37
N LEU A 580 0.29 -36.77 27.40
CA LEU A 580 0.35 -38.22 27.51
C LEU A 580 -0.98 -38.68 28.12
N ALA A 581 -1.61 -39.66 27.49
CA ALA A 581 -2.93 -40.15 27.85
C ALA A 581 -3.10 -40.40 29.37
N PRO A 582 -4.28 -40.11 29.95
CA PRO A 582 -4.55 -40.38 31.36
C PRO A 582 -4.41 -41.87 31.71
N ALA A 583 -4.00 -42.15 32.96
CA ALA A 583 -3.52 -43.47 33.43
C ALA A 583 -4.50 -44.65 33.25
N TRP A 584 -5.78 -44.41 33.02
CA TRP A 584 -6.76 -45.47 32.75
C TRP A 584 -6.61 -46.12 31.36
N ALA A 585 -5.88 -45.49 30.44
CA ALA A 585 -5.60 -46.01 29.09
C ALA A 585 -4.45 -47.04 29.03
N GLN A 586 -3.66 -47.22 30.11
CA GLN A 586 -2.55 -48.19 30.13
C GLN A 586 -2.96 -49.62 30.51
N ALA A 587 -4.22 -49.86 30.89
CA ALA A 587 -4.69 -51.16 31.39
C ALA A 587 -5.11 -52.17 30.31
N GLY A 588 -4.91 -51.89 29.02
CA GLY A 588 -5.45 -52.68 27.91
C GLY A 588 -4.43 -53.08 26.84
N ALA A 589 -3.26 -53.61 27.21
CA ALA A 589 -2.34 -54.22 26.26
C ALA A 589 -2.39 -55.76 26.39
N ALA A 590 -3.19 -56.42 25.56
CA ALA A 590 -3.02 -57.85 25.31
C ALA A 590 -1.86 -58.02 24.31
N GLN A 591 -0.79 -58.67 24.76
CA GLN A 591 0.38 -59.05 23.97
C GLN A 591 -0.03 -59.97 22.81
N LEU A 592 0.39 -59.62 21.60
CA LEU A 592 0.54 -60.57 20.50
C LEU A 592 2.01 -60.55 20.07
N GLU A 593 2.66 -61.69 20.23
CA GLU A 593 4.07 -61.92 19.92
C GLU A 593 4.35 -61.87 18.40
N PRO A 594 5.59 -61.56 17.97
CA PRO A 594 5.96 -61.48 16.57
C PRO A 594 6.38 -62.85 16.02
N GLU A 595 5.92 -63.21 14.81
CA GLU A 595 6.54 -64.28 14.02
C GLU A 595 7.64 -63.73 13.09
N PRO A 596 8.67 -64.55 12.77
CA PRO A 596 9.93 -64.06 12.24
C PRO A 596 10.01 -64.03 10.71
N THR A 597 10.97 -63.21 10.28
CA THR A 597 11.52 -62.95 8.95
C THR A 597 11.86 -64.18 8.10
N SER A 598 11.70 -64.06 6.78
CA SER A 598 12.68 -64.58 5.80
C SER A 598 12.61 -63.86 4.46
N ALA A 599 13.76 -63.82 3.79
CA ALA A 599 14.16 -62.94 2.71
C ALA A 599 14.00 -63.54 1.29
N GLU A 600 14.43 -62.73 0.31
CA GLU A 600 14.92 -63.04 -1.04
C GLU A 600 13.97 -63.03 -2.27
N ALA A 601 14.16 -61.96 -3.05
CA ALA A 601 14.73 -61.97 -4.41
C ALA A 601 13.83 -62.05 -5.68
N THR A 602 14.26 -61.19 -6.63
CA THR A 602 14.23 -61.28 -8.10
C THR A 602 13.13 -60.59 -8.92
N SER A 603 13.66 -59.94 -9.97
CA SER A 603 13.10 -59.19 -11.09
C SER A 603 12.39 -60.04 -12.16
N ALA A 604 11.36 -59.51 -12.85
CA ALA A 604 11.17 -59.62 -14.31
C ALA A 604 9.85 -58.95 -14.81
N GLU A 605 10.01 -58.13 -15.86
CA GLU A 605 9.23 -58.01 -17.12
C GLU A 605 7.70 -57.76 -17.20
N ALA A 606 7.31 -57.33 -18.41
CA ALA A 606 6.16 -56.49 -18.74
C ALA A 606 4.92 -57.20 -19.32
N ALA A 607 3.77 -56.50 -19.16
CA ALA A 607 2.56 -56.42 -20.03
C ALA A 607 1.55 -57.59 -20.06
N PRO A 608 0.28 -57.35 -20.47
CA PRO A 608 -0.58 -56.16 -20.36
C PRO A 608 -1.90 -56.45 -19.60
N VAL A 609 -2.61 -55.38 -19.23
CA VAL A 609 -3.93 -55.42 -18.57
C VAL A 609 -5.02 -55.57 -19.63
N ASP A 610 -5.88 -56.58 -19.46
CA ASP A 610 -7.14 -56.73 -20.19
C ASP A 610 -8.31 -56.33 -19.28
N ALA A 611 -9.26 -55.63 -19.85
CA ALA A 611 -10.41 -55.06 -19.17
C ALA A 611 -11.46 -56.13 -18.87
N THR A 612 -12.10 -56.08 -17.69
CA THR A 612 -13.56 -56.25 -17.56
C THR A 612 -14.05 -55.92 -16.15
N SER A 613 -15.20 -55.28 -16.16
CA SER A 613 -16.03 -54.75 -15.08
C SER A 613 -16.55 -55.78 -14.08
N ALA A 614 -16.60 -55.40 -12.80
CA ALA A 614 -17.72 -55.72 -11.91
C ALA A 614 -17.77 -54.69 -10.76
N GLU A 615 -18.90 -53.98 -10.69
CA GLU A 615 -19.29 -53.08 -9.61
C GLU A 615 -19.33 -53.83 -8.27
N ALA A 616 -18.67 -53.28 -7.25
CA ALA A 616 -18.89 -53.63 -5.85
C ALA A 616 -19.20 -52.35 -5.08
N THR A 617 -20.46 -52.21 -4.67
CA THR A 617 -20.95 -51.19 -3.75
C THR A 617 -20.16 -51.28 -2.43
N PRO A 618 -19.54 -50.20 -1.92
CA PRO A 618 -18.89 -50.27 -0.62
C PRO A 618 -19.98 -50.25 0.47
N ALA A 619 -19.98 -51.31 1.29
CA ALA A 619 -20.77 -51.35 2.50
C ALA A 619 -20.35 -50.20 3.43
N LYS A 620 -21.34 -49.44 3.92
CA LYS A 620 -21.17 -48.47 5.01
C LYS A 620 -20.53 -49.16 6.22
N LEU A 621 -19.23 -48.93 6.41
CA LEU A 621 -18.57 -49.12 7.70
C LEU A 621 -19.11 -48.03 8.64
N ALA A 622 -19.78 -48.43 9.71
CA ALA A 622 -20.07 -47.52 10.81
C ALA A 622 -18.73 -47.01 11.39
N PRO A 623 -18.59 -45.70 11.64
CA PRO A 623 -17.38 -45.16 12.23
C PRO A 623 -17.27 -45.73 13.65
N VAL A 624 -16.25 -46.56 13.88
CA VAL A 624 -15.79 -46.84 15.23
C VAL A 624 -14.98 -45.61 15.62
N GLU A 625 -15.53 -44.74 16.48
CA GLU A 625 -14.79 -43.60 17.02
C GLU A 625 -13.53 -44.12 17.73
N PRO A 626 -12.31 -43.75 17.28
CA PRO A 626 -11.13 -43.98 18.08
C PRO A 626 -11.23 -43.11 19.34
N PRO A 627 -10.81 -43.62 20.53
CA PRO A 627 -10.80 -42.80 21.74
C PRO A 627 -9.90 -41.56 21.53
N PRO A 628 -10.23 -40.42 22.16
CA PRO A 628 -9.52 -39.15 21.93
C PRO A 628 -8.08 -39.27 22.42
N GLN A 629 -7.16 -39.58 21.50
CA GLN A 629 -5.74 -39.33 21.71
C GLN A 629 -5.53 -37.82 21.59
N LEU A 630 -5.26 -37.16 22.73
CA LEU A 630 -4.88 -35.76 22.75
C LEU A 630 -3.54 -35.58 22.03
N ALA A 631 -3.45 -34.48 21.30
CA ALA A 631 -2.51 -34.29 20.23
C ALA A 631 -1.54 -33.16 20.58
N ARG A 632 -0.27 -33.33 20.18
CA ARG A 632 0.83 -32.40 20.45
C ARG A 632 0.56 -31.05 19.77
N PRO A 633 0.65 -29.92 20.50
CA PRO A 633 0.59 -28.59 19.92
C PRO A 633 1.54 -28.39 18.73
N HIS A 634 1.04 -27.76 17.68
CA HIS A 634 1.71 -27.58 16.39
C HIS A 634 1.88 -26.09 16.02
N ARG A 635 0.83 -25.28 16.17
CA ARG A 635 0.85 -23.80 16.04
C ARG A 635 0.11 -23.19 17.21
N PHE A 636 0.39 -21.92 17.53
CA PHE A 636 -0.32 -21.22 18.60
C PHE A 636 -0.29 -19.71 18.39
N ASP A 637 -1.24 -19.02 19.03
CA ASP A 637 -1.25 -17.58 19.19
C ASP A 637 -1.89 -17.21 20.54
N VAL A 638 -1.58 -16.02 21.04
CA VAL A 638 -2.13 -15.51 22.31
C VAL A 638 -2.84 -14.20 22.03
N ALA A 639 -4.16 -14.21 22.18
CA ALA A 639 -5.00 -13.03 22.03
C ALA A 639 -5.00 -12.17 23.31
N PRO A 640 -5.36 -10.87 23.22
CA PRO A 640 -5.44 -9.99 24.39
C PRO A 640 -6.28 -10.55 25.53
N GLY A 641 -5.86 -10.23 26.76
CA GLY A 641 -6.49 -10.76 27.96
C GLY A 641 -6.18 -12.24 28.19
N GLY A 642 -5.06 -12.76 27.68
CA GLY A 642 -4.57 -14.10 28.00
C GLY A 642 -5.37 -15.26 27.41
N ARG A 643 -6.04 -15.10 26.27
CA ARG A 643 -6.68 -16.25 25.57
C ARG A 643 -5.65 -16.95 24.69
N LEU A 644 -5.35 -18.21 24.99
CA LEU A 644 -4.39 -19.03 24.25
C LEU A 644 -5.14 -19.91 23.24
N PHE A 645 -4.75 -19.82 21.97
CA PHE A 645 -5.22 -20.72 20.92
C PHE A 645 -4.07 -21.58 20.41
N PHE A 646 -4.31 -22.87 20.18
CA PHE A 646 -3.32 -23.74 19.56
C PHE A 646 -3.93 -24.81 18.67
N SER A 647 -3.21 -25.15 17.59
CA SER A 647 -3.55 -26.30 16.75
C SER A 647 -2.76 -27.54 17.16
N ASP A 648 -3.28 -28.72 16.83
CA ASP A 648 -2.60 -29.99 17.08
C ASP A 648 -2.21 -30.74 15.78
N GLN A 649 -1.62 -31.94 15.88
CA GLN A 649 -1.20 -32.68 14.68
C GLN A 649 -2.34 -33.13 13.74
N HIS A 650 -3.59 -33.10 14.21
CA HIS A 650 -4.78 -33.42 13.43
C HIS A 650 -5.47 -32.15 12.89
N GLN A 651 -4.80 -30.99 13.01
CA GLN A 651 -5.30 -29.67 12.61
C GLN A 651 -6.57 -29.25 13.36
N ARG A 652 -6.81 -29.80 14.55
CA ARG A 652 -7.87 -29.32 15.46
C ARG A 652 -7.41 -28.06 16.16
N ILE A 653 -8.33 -27.15 16.51
CA ILE A 653 -8.04 -25.94 17.29
C ILE A 653 -8.56 -26.11 18.72
N TRP A 654 -7.72 -25.73 19.67
CA TRP A 654 -8.00 -25.73 21.10
C TRP A 654 -7.88 -24.29 21.64
N GLU A 655 -8.72 -23.96 22.61
CA GLU A 655 -8.71 -22.69 23.36
C GLU A 655 -8.46 -22.98 24.84
N ALA A 656 -7.68 -22.12 25.49
CA ALA A 656 -7.48 -22.15 26.94
C ALA A 656 -7.32 -20.73 27.48
N LYS A 657 -7.61 -20.52 28.76
CA LYS A 657 -7.41 -19.23 29.43
C LYS A 657 -6.12 -19.23 30.23
N LEU A 658 -5.31 -18.19 30.08
CA LEU A 658 -4.13 -17.93 30.89
C LEU A 658 -4.51 -17.07 32.11
N THR A 659 -3.73 -17.20 33.18
CA THR A 659 -3.78 -16.31 34.35
C THR A 659 -3.42 -14.88 33.95
N ASP A 660 -3.79 -13.89 34.78
CA ASP A 660 -3.53 -12.46 34.48
C ASP A 660 -2.02 -12.13 34.33
N ASP A 661 -1.14 -12.95 34.92
CA ASP A 661 0.32 -12.86 34.75
C ASP A 661 0.85 -13.70 33.58
N GLY A 662 -0.02 -14.41 32.85
CA GLY A 662 0.31 -15.28 31.72
C GLY A 662 1.10 -16.54 32.07
N ALA A 663 1.36 -16.79 33.35
CA ALA A 663 2.32 -17.81 33.79
C ALA A 663 1.72 -19.22 33.94
N ALA A 664 0.39 -19.37 33.95
CA ALA A 664 -0.30 -20.65 34.07
C ALA A 664 -1.64 -20.65 33.31
N LEU A 665 -2.20 -21.85 33.10
CA LEU A 665 -3.58 -22.00 32.63
C LEU A 665 -4.55 -21.88 33.81
N VAL A 666 -5.68 -21.22 33.59
CA VAL A 666 -6.79 -21.11 34.55
C VAL A 666 -7.63 -22.39 34.52
N ASP A 667 -7.84 -22.94 33.33
CA ASP A 667 -8.69 -24.08 33.05
C ASP A 667 -8.07 -25.04 32.02
N ASP A 668 -8.62 -26.26 31.95
CA ASP A 668 -8.20 -27.25 30.98
C ASP A 668 -8.58 -26.80 29.55
N PRO A 669 -7.69 -26.96 28.54
CA PRO A 669 -7.99 -26.56 27.18
C PRO A 669 -9.26 -27.22 26.63
N GLN A 670 -10.10 -26.42 26.00
CA GLN A 670 -11.34 -26.83 25.36
C GLN A 670 -11.16 -26.92 23.84
N LEU A 671 -11.83 -27.91 23.22
CA LEU A 671 -11.80 -28.08 21.77
C LEU A 671 -12.70 -27.01 21.13
N ALA A 672 -12.10 -26.09 20.38
CA ALA A 672 -12.82 -25.03 19.66
C ALA A 672 -13.18 -25.45 18.22
N PHE A 673 -12.34 -26.25 17.56
CA PHE A 673 -12.59 -26.77 16.21
C PHE A 673 -12.09 -28.21 16.07
N ALA A 674 -12.99 -29.12 15.68
CA ALA A 674 -12.72 -30.56 15.64
C ALA A 674 -12.11 -31.06 14.32
N ASN A 675 -12.11 -30.24 13.26
CA ASN A 675 -11.61 -30.60 11.92
C ASN A 675 -12.15 -31.94 11.40
N THR A 676 -13.47 -32.12 11.43
CA THR A 676 -14.13 -33.39 11.11
C THR A 676 -14.40 -33.60 9.62
N SER A 677 -14.49 -32.52 8.84
CA SER A 677 -14.75 -32.60 7.40
C SER A 677 -13.51 -33.06 6.63
N ALA A 678 -13.71 -33.97 5.67
CA ALA A 678 -12.69 -34.32 4.68
C ALA A 678 -12.64 -33.32 3.52
N SER A 679 -13.62 -32.43 3.41
CA SER A 679 -13.74 -31.46 2.32
C SER A 679 -12.93 -30.21 2.62
N LEU A 680 -11.84 -29.99 1.90
CA LEU A 680 -10.95 -28.84 2.12
C LEU A 680 -11.52 -27.53 1.55
N LEU A 681 -12.35 -27.66 0.52
CA LEU A 681 -13.15 -26.61 -0.12
C LEU A 681 -14.44 -27.30 -0.58
N PRO A 682 -15.54 -27.17 0.16
CA PRO A 682 -16.81 -27.80 -0.20
C PRO A 682 -17.32 -27.28 -1.54
N TRP A 683 -17.74 -28.21 -2.39
CA TRP A 683 -18.15 -27.96 -3.77
C TRP A 683 -19.52 -28.60 -4.07
N GLU A 684 -20.27 -29.02 -3.05
CA GLU A 684 -21.62 -29.52 -3.26
C GLU A 684 -22.59 -28.37 -3.60
N ASP A 685 -23.70 -28.71 -4.26
CA ASP A 685 -24.70 -27.73 -4.66
C ASP A 685 -25.15 -26.90 -3.45
N ARG A 686 -24.98 -25.58 -3.56
CA ARG A 686 -25.39 -24.53 -2.61
C ARG A 686 -24.52 -24.33 -1.37
N GLU A 687 -23.41 -25.02 -1.19
CA GLU A 687 -22.49 -24.69 -0.11
C GLU A 687 -21.66 -23.44 -0.46
N THR A 688 -21.67 -22.42 0.40
CA THR A 688 -21.01 -21.12 0.19
C THR A 688 -20.52 -20.54 1.51
N PHE A 689 -19.58 -19.60 1.46
CA PHE A 689 -19.14 -18.89 2.66
C PHE A 689 -20.27 -18.00 3.24
N PRO A 690 -20.35 -17.84 4.58
CA PRO A 690 -19.54 -18.52 5.59
C PRO A 690 -19.88 -20.02 5.70
N PHE A 691 -18.88 -20.85 5.97
CA PHE A 691 -19.07 -22.29 6.21
C PHE A 691 -19.15 -22.59 7.70
N ASP A 692 -19.99 -23.54 8.08
CA ASP A 692 -20.00 -24.10 9.42
C ASP A 692 -18.79 -25.04 9.62
N PHE A 693 -18.42 -25.26 10.88
CA PHE A 693 -17.22 -26.03 11.24
C PHE A 693 -17.21 -27.50 10.77
N ASP A 694 -18.37 -28.10 10.51
CA ASP A 694 -18.49 -29.47 10.02
C ASP A 694 -18.51 -29.59 8.50
N GLN A 695 -18.65 -28.47 7.78
CA GLN A 695 -18.64 -28.44 6.32
C GLN A 695 -17.21 -28.43 5.77
N LEU A 696 -16.29 -27.74 6.44
CA LEU A 696 -14.98 -27.41 5.90
C LEU A 696 -13.83 -27.90 6.78
N GLY A 697 -12.90 -28.63 6.15
CA GLY A 697 -11.69 -29.17 6.76
C GLY A 697 -10.44 -28.37 6.43
N LEU A 698 -9.45 -28.43 7.31
CA LEU A 698 -8.13 -27.83 7.16
C LEU A 698 -7.08 -28.92 6.89
N ALA A 699 -6.31 -28.73 5.82
CA ALA A 699 -5.30 -29.72 5.40
C ALA A 699 -4.03 -29.67 6.25
N ALA A 700 -3.38 -28.51 6.31
CA ALA A 700 -2.15 -28.31 7.07
C ALA A 700 -2.04 -26.87 7.58
N ILE A 701 -2.32 -26.65 8.86
CA ILE A 701 -2.24 -25.32 9.47
C ILE A 701 -0.78 -24.88 9.55
N SER A 702 -0.49 -23.82 8.82
CA SER A 702 0.83 -23.20 8.73
C SER A 702 1.02 -22.08 9.76
N ASP A 703 -0.05 -21.36 10.13
CA ASP A 703 -0.03 -20.33 11.17
C ASP A 703 -1.43 -20.00 11.72
N LEU A 704 -1.43 -19.37 12.90
CA LEU A 704 -2.61 -18.83 13.59
C LEU A 704 -2.29 -17.39 14.02
N ARG A 705 -3.21 -16.46 13.79
CA ARG A 705 -3.12 -15.06 14.26
C ARG A 705 -4.47 -14.53 14.71
N TRP A 706 -4.53 -13.96 15.90
CA TRP A 706 -5.70 -13.22 16.36
C TRP A 706 -5.85 -11.90 15.61
N VAL A 707 -7.08 -11.54 15.26
CA VAL A 707 -7.42 -10.26 14.63
C VAL A 707 -8.29 -9.48 15.59
N GLU A 708 -7.70 -8.54 16.33
CA GLU A 708 -8.39 -7.79 17.39
C GLU A 708 -9.62 -7.05 16.88
N ARG A 709 -9.48 -6.45 15.70
CA ARG A 709 -10.53 -5.70 15.00
C ARG A 709 -11.86 -6.46 14.87
N TYR A 710 -11.79 -7.78 14.70
CA TYR A 710 -12.93 -8.65 14.41
C TYR A 710 -13.20 -9.68 15.49
N GLY A 711 -12.33 -9.81 16.49
CA GLY A 711 -12.50 -10.80 17.54
C GLY A 711 -12.48 -12.24 17.02
N GLY A 712 -11.72 -12.50 15.96
CA GLY A 712 -11.66 -13.80 15.28
C GLY A 712 -10.22 -14.30 15.09
N LEU A 713 -10.09 -15.61 14.84
CA LEU A 713 -8.81 -16.26 14.62
C LEU A 713 -8.55 -16.42 13.11
N LEU A 714 -7.57 -15.70 12.58
CA LEU A 714 -7.11 -15.87 11.20
C LEU A 714 -6.20 -17.10 11.11
N ILE A 715 -6.56 -18.02 10.24
CA ILE A 715 -5.87 -19.29 10.04
C ILE A 715 -5.32 -19.34 8.62
N ALA A 716 -4.05 -19.74 8.50
CA ALA A 716 -3.43 -20.06 7.23
C ALA A 716 -3.27 -21.57 7.08
N ASP A 717 -3.96 -22.17 6.13
CA ASP A 717 -3.88 -23.61 5.85
C ASP A 717 -3.29 -23.90 4.46
N GLU A 718 -2.24 -24.72 4.41
CA GLU A 718 -1.56 -25.12 3.19
C GLU A 718 -2.23 -26.35 2.57
N HIS A 719 -2.71 -26.22 1.33
CA HIS A 719 -3.30 -27.31 0.57
C HIS A 719 -2.23 -28.17 -0.16
N PRO A 720 -2.39 -29.50 -0.20
CA PRO A 720 -1.47 -30.37 -0.92
C PRO A 720 -1.68 -30.29 -2.44
N ILE A 721 -0.59 -30.28 -3.21
CA ILE A 721 -0.65 -30.43 -4.67
C ILE A 721 -0.81 -31.92 -4.99
N ALA A 722 -1.84 -32.29 -5.75
CA ALA A 722 -2.12 -33.68 -6.08
C ALA A 722 -0.93 -34.36 -6.82
N PRO A 723 -0.43 -35.53 -6.38
CA PRO A 723 0.78 -36.15 -6.92
C PRO A 723 0.76 -36.45 -8.43
N LYS A 724 -0.42 -36.68 -9.01
CA LYS A 724 -0.58 -36.96 -10.46
C LYS A 724 -0.48 -35.70 -11.35
N LYS A 725 -0.55 -34.50 -10.76
CA LYS A 725 -0.42 -33.19 -11.43
C LYS A 725 0.88 -32.46 -11.01
N ALA A 726 1.80 -33.13 -10.32
CA ALA A 726 3.07 -32.58 -9.81
C ALA A 726 4.08 -32.37 -10.95
N ASP A 727 3.74 -31.51 -11.91
CA ASP A 727 4.72 -30.89 -12.78
C ASP A 727 5.56 -29.94 -11.90
N PRO A 728 6.90 -30.08 -11.86
CA PRO A 728 7.78 -29.16 -11.12
C PRO A 728 7.53 -27.68 -11.48
N ARG A 729 7.06 -27.44 -12.71
CA ARG A 729 6.62 -26.12 -13.17
C ARG A 729 5.40 -25.65 -12.41
N ILE A 730 4.39 -26.49 -12.21
CA ILE A 730 3.18 -26.17 -11.42
C ILE A 730 3.57 -25.95 -9.95
N GLU A 731 4.48 -26.74 -9.38
CA GLU A 731 4.94 -26.52 -8.00
C GLU A 731 5.65 -25.18 -7.78
N ARG A 732 6.37 -24.68 -8.81
CA ARG A 732 7.07 -23.39 -8.79
C ARG A 732 6.18 -22.20 -9.18
N GLU A 733 5.21 -22.43 -10.07
CA GLU A 733 4.38 -21.41 -10.70
C GLU A 733 2.98 -21.33 -10.09
N LEU A 734 2.54 -22.28 -9.26
CA LEU A 734 1.22 -22.23 -8.63
C LEU A 734 1.35 -21.61 -7.25
N SER A 735 1.02 -20.32 -7.19
CA SER A 735 1.15 -19.57 -5.96
C SER A 735 0.01 -19.81 -4.97
N GLU A 736 -1.17 -20.38 -5.31
CA GLU A 736 -2.25 -20.59 -4.33
C GLU A 736 -2.09 -21.88 -3.53
N ARG A 737 -1.05 -21.92 -2.71
CA ARG A 737 -0.83 -23.05 -1.80
C ARG A 737 -1.47 -22.83 -0.44
N VAL A 738 -1.73 -21.57 -0.06
CA VAL A 738 -2.21 -21.22 1.27
C VAL A 738 -3.55 -20.49 1.18
N HIS A 739 -4.53 -20.96 1.95
CA HIS A 739 -5.81 -20.30 2.15
C HIS A 739 -5.79 -19.53 3.47
N LEU A 740 -6.35 -18.32 3.47
CA LEU A 740 -6.56 -17.51 4.67
C LEU A 740 -8.05 -17.48 5.00
N ARG A 741 -8.37 -17.90 6.22
CA ARG A 741 -9.75 -18.06 6.69
C ARG A 741 -9.88 -17.47 8.08
N LEU A 742 -10.86 -16.59 8.27
CA LEU A 742 -11.18 -16.05 9.59
C LEU A 742 -12.19 -16.97 10.26
N PHE A 743 -11.84 -17.47 11.43
CA PHE A 743 -12.70 -18.31 12.25
C PHE A 743 -13.42 -17.44 13.28
N ASP A 744 -14.74 -17.43 13.19
CA ASP A 744 -15.64 -17.00 14.25
C ASP A 744 -15.87 -18.17 15.20
N LEU A 745 -15.13 -18.19 16.31
CA LEU A 745 -15.21 -19.28 17.26
C LEU A 745 -16.51 -19.26 18.08
N GLU A 746 -17.16 -18.10 18.20
CA GLU A 746 -18.43 -17.96 18.93
C GLU A 746 -19.61 -18.39 18.06
N ALA A 747 -19.64 -17.96 16.79
CA ALA A 747 -20.68 -18.35 15.84
C ALA A 747 -20.47 -19.74 15.24
N GLY A 748 -19.28 -20.33 15.38
CA GLY A 748 -18.95 -21.63 14.74
C GLY A 748 -18.82 -21.52 13.22
N GLN A 749 -18.42 -20.34 12.72
CA GLN A 749 -18.42 -20.00 11.30
C GLN A 749 -17.02 -19.69 10.77
N ILE A 750 -16.81 -20.00 9.51
CA ILE A 750 -15.55 -19.78 8.79
C ILE A 750 -15.81 -18.84 7.64
N TYR A 751 -15.11 -17.71 7.62
CA TYR A 751 -15.15 -16.70 6.57
C TYR A 751 -13.89 -16.74 5.71
N PRO A 752 -13.95 -16.41 4.41
CA PRO A 752 -12.75 -16.21 3.62
C PRO A 752 -12.08 -14.90 4.03
N TRP A 753 -10.74 -14.86 4.02
CA TRP A 753 -9.98 -13.61 4.13
C TRP A 753 -9.42 -13.25 2.77
N VAL A 754 -10.28 -12.74 1.88
CA VAL A 754 -9.94 -12.57 0.46
C VAL A 754 -10.52 -11.27 -0.07
N LYS A 755 -9.64 -10.45 -0.65
CA LYS A 755 -10.02 -9.36 -1.53
C LYS A 755 -9.94 -9.82 -2.99
N PRO A 756 -10.87 -9.46 -3.90
CA PRO A 756 -10.68 -9.71 -5.33
C PRO A 756 -9.38 -9.09 -5.83
N ILE A 757 -8.64 -9.79 -6.68
CA ILE A 757 -7.44 -9.23 -7.29
C ILE A 757 -7.58 -9.33 -8.81
N PRO A 758 -7.45 -8.21 -9.54
CA PRO A 758 -7.27 -8.22 -10.98
C PRO A 758 -5.77 -8.42 -11.22
N HIS A 759 -5.25 -9.61 -10.91
CA HIS A 759 -3.89 -9.95 -11.32
C HIS A 759 -4.02 -10.77 -12.59
N GLY A 760 -3.83 -10.07 -13.68
CA GLY A 760 -3.86 -10.58 -15.02
C GLY A 760 -3.26 -9.48 -15.86
N GLU A 761 -1.92 -9.44 -15.96
CA GLU A 761 -1.34 -8.90 -17.17
C GLU A 761 -1.72 -9.86 -18.29
N ALA A 762 -2.96 -9.74 -18.74
CA ALA A 762 -3.54 -10.53 -19.79
C ALA A 762 -2.97 -10.02 -21.10
N TYR A 763 -1.74 -10.40 -21.44
CA TYR A 763 -1.27 -10.26 -22.81
C TYR A 763 -0.77 -11.57 -23.38
N SER A 764 -1.69 -12.26 -24.05
CA SER A 764 -1.66 -12.60 -25.49
C SER A 764 -2.52 -13.84 -25.73
N LEU A 765 -3.83 -13.66 -25.96
CA LEU A 765 -4.45 -14.53 -26.97
C LEU A 765 -3.80 -14.14 -28.32
N TRP A 766 -3.64 -15.12 -29.23
CA TRP A 766 -2.85 -15.08 -30.48
C TRP A 766 -1.42 -15.70 -30.41
N ASN A 767 -1.36 -17.03 -30.21
CA ASN A 767 -0.21 -17.92 -30.48
C ASN A 767 1.10 -17.69 -29.69
N ALA A 768 1.11 -16.88 -28.63
CA ALA A 768 2.18 -16.88 -27.63
C ALA A 768 1.67 -17.45 -26.29
N ARG A 769 2.50 -18.24 -25.60
CA ARG A 769 2.18 -18.74 -24.25
C ARG A 769 2.24 -17.57 -23.26
N ALA A 770 1.10 -17.18 -22.71
CA ALA A 770 1.07 -16.32 -21.53
C ALA A 770 1.54 -17.14 -20.31
N ASN A 771 2.61 -16.69 -19.65
CA ASN A 771 3.03 -17.18 -18.34
C ASN A 771 2.34 -16.32 -17.26
N ALA A 772 1.01 -16.37 -17.18
CA ALA A 772 0.28 -15.66 -16.13
C ALA A 772 0.12 -16.61 -14.92
N VAL A 773 0.83 -16.28 -13.85
CA VAL A 773 0.75 -16.91 -12.54
C VAL A 773 -0.08 -15.98 -11.66
N VAL A 774 -1.33 -16.37 -11.39
CA VAL A 774 -2.23 -15.59 -10.52
C VAL A 774 -2.42 -16.37 -9.23
N SER A 775 -2.18 -15.69 -8.10
CA SER A 775 -2.49 -16.20 -6.78
C SER A 775 -2.40 -15.12 -5.73
N TYR A 776 -3.21 -15.29 -4.68
CA TYR A 776 -3.13 -14.63 -3.40
C TYR A 776 -1.80 -14.82 -2.63
N PHE A 777 -1.27 -16.04 -2.43
CA PHE A 777 -0.21 -16.30 -1.44
C PHE A 777 0.65 -17.55 -1.70
N HIS A 778 1.88 -17.39 -2.23
CA HIS A 778 2.84 -18.50 -2.21
C HIS A 778 3.21 -18.87 -0.78
N ARG A 779 3.72 -20.09 -0.55
CA ARG A 779 4.21 -20.52 0.77
C ARG A 779 5.10 -19.45 1.37
N GLY A 780 4.84 -19.11 2.63
CA GLY A 780 5.39 -17.91 3.23
C GLY A 780 5.10 -17.82 4.71
N SER A 781 5.31 -16.63 5.26
CA SER A 781 4.93 -16.24 6.61
C SER A 781 4.13 -14.95 6.55
N TYR A 782 3.25 -14.74 7.52
CA TYR A 782 2.46 -13.51 7.59
C TYR A 782 2.32 -12.98 9.00
N VAL A 783 1.92 -11.71 9.05
CA VAL A 783 1.48 -11.01 10.24
C VAL A 783 0.30 -10.11 9.86
N VAL A 784 -0.56 -9.82 10.82
CA VAL A 784 -1.66 -8.87 10.69
C VAL A 784 -1.29 -7.61 11.47
N ALA A 785 -1.34 -6.46 10.81
CA ALA A 785 -1.22 -5.17 11.48
C ALA A 785 -2.53 -4.91 12.25
N GLN A 786 -2.48 -4.93 13.58
CA GLN A 786 -3.70 -4.94 14.40
C GLN A 786 -4.54 -3.66 14.24
N ASN A 787 -3.91 -2.50 14.01
CA ASN A 787 -4.62 -1.22 13.91
C ASN A 787 -5.55 -1.15 12.70
N ASP A 788 -5.14 -1.68 11.55
CA ASP A 788 -5.89 -1.55 10.28
C ASP A 788 -6.29 -2.89 9.65
N ALA A 789 -5.98 -3.99 10.33
CA ALA A 789 -6.14 -5.37 9.87
C ALA A 789 -5.51 -5.67 8.50
N SER A 790 -4.52 -4.89 8.07
CA SER A 790 -3.77 -5.20 6.85
C SER A 790 -2.90 -6.44 7.06
N LEU A 791 -2.87 -7.30 6.05
CA LEU A 791 -2.08 -8.51 6.01
C LEU A 791 -0.72 -8.20 5.38
N ILE A 792 0.36 -8.56 6.06
CA ILE A 792 1.72 -8.44 5.54
C ILE A 792 2.25 -9.85 5.30
N TRP A 793 2.58 -10.15 4.05
CA TRP A 793 2.97 -11.49 3.61
C TRP A 793 4.36 -11.48 3.01
N ILE A 794 5.23 -12.37 3.50
CA ILE A 794 6.52 -12.66 2.87
C ILE A 794 6.52 -14.08 2.32
N GLU A 795 6.93 -14.19 1.06
CA GLU A 795 7.06 -15.49 0.41
C GLU A 795 8.41 -16.14 0.75
N ARG A 796 8.38 -17.46 0.89
CA ARG A 796 9.56 -18.26 1.26
C ARG A 796 10.52 -18.45 0.10
N ASP A 797 10.01 -18.73 -1.09
CA ASP A 797 10.84 -19.17 -2.22
C ASP A 797 11.14 -18.03 -3.22
N ARG A 798 10.71 -16.80 -2.90
CA ARG A 798 10.89 -15.59 -3.70
C ARG A 798 11.18 -14.41 -2.80
N SER A 799 11.93 -13.42 -3.29
CA SER A 799 12.13 -12.15 -2.61
C SER A 799 10.91 -11.24 -2.81
N ARG A 800 9.76 -11.68 -2.30
CA ARG A 800 8.49 -10.95 -2.42
C ARG A 800 7.87 -10.71 -1.05
N LEU A 801 7.65 -9.44 -0.73
CA LEU A 801 6.98 -8.96 0.46
C LEU A 801 5.89 -7.98 0.03
N PHE A 802 4.67 -8.17 0.51
CA PHE A 802 3.57 -7.28 0.16
C PHE A 802 2.62 -7.09 1.35
N ARG A 803 1.95 -5.95 1.35
CA ARG A 803 0.90 -5.57 2.29
C ARG A 803 -0.43 -5.51 1.54
N LEU A 804 -1.37 -6.37 1.91
CA LEU A 804 -2.75 -6.31 1.45
C LEU A 804 -3.59 -5.66 2.53
N SER A 805 -4.52 -4.81 2.12
CA SER A 805 -5.49 -4.22 3.04
C SER A 805 -6.44 -5.26 3.65
N ASP A 806 -7.24 -4.82 4.61
CA ASP A 806 -8.24 -5.62 5.35
C ASP A 806 -9.03 -6.59 4.44
N GLY A 807 -8.96 -7.88 4.75
CA GLY A 807 -9.51 -8.95 3.91
C GLY A 807 -11.01 -9.22 4.09
N LEU A 808 -11.64 -8.71 5.15
CA LEU A 808 -13.11 -8.75 5.29
C LEU A 808 -13.79 -7.55 4.64
N LEU A 809 -13.07 -6.44 4.52
CA LEU A 809 -13.61 -5.28 3.85
C LEU A 809 -13.56 -5.45 2.33
N GLY A 810 -14.73 -5.36 1.68
CA GLY A 810 -14.82 -5.64 0.24
C GLY A 810 -14.68 -7.13 -0.09
N LEU A 811 -14.93 -8.00 0.90
CA LEU A 811 -14.97 -9.45 0.76
C LEU A 811 -15.83 -9.87 -0.43
N ILE A 812 -15.23 -10.57 -1.39
CA ILE A 812 -15.91 -11.19 -2.52
C ILE A 812 -15.10 -12.41 -2.94
N LYS A 813 -15.74 -13.59 -2.93
CA LYS A 813 -15.19 -14.83 -3.51
C LYS A 813 -16.22 -15.46 -4.45
N PHE A 814 -15.98 -15.50 -5.75
CA PHE A 814 -16.96 -15.86 -6.76
C PHE A 814 -16.29 -16.65 -7.90
N GLY A 815 -16.95 -17.72 -8.35
CA GLY A 815 -16.48 -18.57 -9.46
C GLY A 815 -17.65 -19.20 -10.21
N ASN A 816 -17.38 -19.77 -11.41
CA ASN A 816 -18.40 -20.42 -12.25
C ASN A 816 -18.44 -21.94 -12.00
N ARG A 817 -19.62 -22.49 -11.69
CA ARG A 817 -19.79 -23.94 -11.45
C ARG A 817 -19.79 -24.79 -12.72
N ASN A 818 -20.07 -24.24 -13.89
CA ASN A 818 -20.36 -25.02 -15.09
C ASN A 818 -19.16 -25.32 -16.02
N GLY A 819 -17.99 -24.67 -15.84
CA GLY A 819 -16.85 -24.88 -16.74
C GLY A 819 -16.18 -26.26 -16.58
N LEU A 820 -15.93 -27.02 -17.65
CA LEU A 820 -15.30 -28.35 -17.55
C LEU A 820 -13.80 -28.38 -17.86
N TRP A 821 -13.26 -27.36 -18.53
CA TRP A 821 -11.99 -27.49 -19.27
C TRP A 821 -10.82 -26.59 -18.83
N ALA A 822 -11.00 -25.73 -17.83
CA ALA A 822 -9.92 -24.88 -17.32
C ALA A 822 -10.07 -24.50 -15.84
N LYS A 823 -10.75 -25.33 -15.05
CA LYS A 823 -10.92 -25.12 -13.61
C LYS A 823 -9.61 -25.34 -12.86
N VAL A 824 -9.33 -24.46 -11.91
CA VAL A 824 -8.35 -24.74 -10.87
C VAL A 824 -9.13 -24.74 -9.57
N GLU A 825 -9.26 -25.94 -8.99
CA GLU A 825 -10.09 -26.28 -7.82
C GLU A 825 -9.85 -25.38 -6.59
N LEU A 826 -8.78 -24.59 -6.57
CA LEU A 826 -8.43 -23.62 -5.52
C LEU A 826 -9.19 -22.28 -5.65
N TYR A 827 -9.63 -21.89 -6.87
CA TYR A 827 -10.17 -20.55 -7.18
C TYR A 827 -11.70 -20.43 -7.08
N ASP A 828 -12.44 -21.54 -7.13
CA ASP A 828 -13.91 -21.52 -7.30
C ASP A 828 -14.62 -21.90 -5.99
N THR A 829 -15.07 -20.91 -5.22
CA THR A 829 -16.10 -21.09 -4.15
C THR A 829 -16.94 -19.82 -4.10
N ILE A 830 -18.27 -19.96 -4.10
CA ILE A 830 -19.23 -18.87 -4.31
C ILE A 830 -19.52 -18.14 -2.99
N ALA A 831 -19.70 -16.82 -3.05
CA ALA A 831 -19.93 -15.95 -1.89
C ALA A 831 -20.91 -14.81 -2.21
N ASN A 832 -22.16 -15.12 -2.58
CA ASN A 832 -23.20 -14.09 -2.55
C ASN A 832 -23.58 -13.72 -1.12
N VAL A 833 -23.56 -14.70 -0.23
CA VAL A 833 -24.01 -14.54 1.16
C VAL A 833 -22.90 -13.97 2.04
N ALA A 834 -21.64 -14.39 1.84
CA ALA A 834 -20.52 -13.97 2.69
C ALA A 834 -20.35 -12.45 2.85
N PRO A 835 -20.44 -11.61 1.79
CA PRO A 835 -20.27 -10.16 1.92
C PRO A 835 -21.36 -9.52 2.79
N ASP A 836 -22.58 -10.06 2.76
CA ASP A 836 -23.70 -9.60 3.57
C ASP A 836 -23.59 -10.13 5.00
N ALA A 837 -23.20 -11.40 5.18
CA ALA A 837 -22.95 -12.00 6.48
C ALA A 837 -21.81 -11.28 7.22
N ALA A 838 -20.69 -11.03 6.53
CA ALA A 838 -19.55 -10.30 7.09
C ALA A 838 -19.90 -8.85 7.45
N LEU A 839 -20.73 -8.18 6.63
CA LEU A 839 -21.22 -6.85 6.97
C LEU A 839 -22.08 -6.89 8.25
N ASN A 840 -23.02 -7.84 8.34
CA ASN A 840 -23.89 -7.98 9.51
C ASN A 840 -23.10 -8.33 10.79
N ALA A 841 -22.18 -9.28 10.71
CA ALA A 841 -21.41 -9.79 11.85
C ALA A 841 -20.35 -8.79 12.33
N TYR A 842 -19.55 -8.23 11.42
CA TYR A 842 -18.31 -7.54 11.78
C TYR A 842 -18.32 -6.03 11.56
N ARG A 843 -19.28 -5.54 10.75
CA ARG A 843 -19.38 -4.12 10.35
C ARG A 843 -18.02 -3.53 9.94
N PRO A 844 -17.33 -4.10 8.94
CA PRO A 844 -16.02 -3.60 8.50
C PRO A 844 -16.11 -2.14 7.98
N ASP A 845 -17.30 -1.69 7.62
CA ASP A 845 -17.62 -0.31 7.24
C ASP A 845 -17.35 0.73 8.34
N ARG A 846 -17.27 0.34 9.61
CA ARG A 846 -16.97 1.29 10.70
C ARG A 846 -15.52 1.77 10.73
N TYR A 847 -14.64 1.11 9.98
CA TYR A 847 -13.19 1.34 10.04
C TYR A 847 -12.61 2.02 8.81
N PHE A 848 -13.42 2.65 7.95
CA PHE A 848 -12.94 3.29 6.72
C PHE A 848 -11.85 4.33 6.96
N ASP A 849 -11.96 5.09 8.05
CA ASP A 849 -11.01 6.16 8.38
C ASP A 849 -9.68 5.63 8.97
N GLU A 850 -9.62 4.35 9.34
CA GLU A 850 -8.46 3.72 10.02
C GLU A 850 -7.66 2.79 9.09
N ARG A 851 -7.91 2.84 7.77
CA ARG A 851 -7.20 1.99 6.80
C ARG A 851 -5.84 2.57 6.42
N PHE A 852 -4.88 1.69 6.15
CA PHE A 852 -3.62 2.07 5.51
C PHE A 852 -3.83 2.95 4.27
N ASP A 853 -3.05 4.02 4.19
CA ASP A 853 -2.87 4.81 2.98
C ASP A 853 -1.39 5.16 2.82
N PRO A 854 -0.70 4.73 1.75
CA PRO A 854 0.70 5.06 1.55
C PRO A 854 0.96 6.52 1.20
N PHE A 855 -0.07 7.26 0.78
CA PHE A 855 0.02 8.68 0.49
C PHE A 855 -1.03 9.44 1.30
N THR A 856 -0.69 10.58 1.87
CA THR A 856 -1.66 11.35 2.67
C THR A 856 -2.66 12.04 1.73
N ARG A 857 -3.79 11.38 1.47
CA ARG A 857 -4.86 11.82 0.56
C ARG A 857 -6.11 12.27 1.33
N ALA A 858 -6.92 13.13 0.71
CA ALA A 858 -8.23 13.46 1.26
C ALA A 858 -9.24 12.34 0.98
N GLY A 859 -10.14 12.07 1.94
CA GLY A 859 -11.09 10.96 1.89
C GLY A 859 -11.02 10.09 3.16
N PRO A 860 -11.31 8.77 3.06
CA PRO A 860 -11.71 8.05 1.84
C PRO A 860 -13.14 8.44 1.42
N TYR A 861 -13.35 8.69 0.13
CA TYR A 861 -14.70 8.71 -0.44
C TYR A 861 -15.14 7.28 -0.74
N LEU A 862 -16.44 7.00 -0.63
CA LEU A 862 -16.95 5.64 -0.80
C LEU A 862 -17.77 5.49 -2.07
N GLY A 863 -17.40 4.53 -2.89
CA GLY A 863 -18.17 4.07 -4.04
C GLY A 863 -18.82 2.71 -3.77
N VAL A 864 -19.98 2.44 -4.35
CA VAL A 864 -20.49 1.06 -4.50
C VAL A 864 -20.86 0.78 -5.95
N MET A 865 -20.46 -0.37 -6.45
CA MET A 865 -20.90 -0.97 -7.71
C MET A 865 -21.89 -2.09 -7.40
N VAL A 866 -23.11 -1.96 -7.89
CA VAL A 866 -24.07 -3.06 -7.94
C VAL A 866 -24.13 -3.66 -9.33
N GLY A 867 -24.21 -4.99 -9.40
CA GLY A 867 -24.18 -5.69 -10.68
C GLY A 867 -24.50 -7.17 -10.62
N SER A 868 -24.18 -7.85 -11.71
CA SER A 868 -24.35 -9.28 -11.95
C SER A 868 -23.01 -10.02 -11.97
N SER A 869 -23.01 -11.31 -12.29
CA SER A 869 -21.79 -12.09 -12.47
C SER A 869 -20.87 -11.54 -13.56
N LEU A 870 -21.41 -10.79 -14.55
CA LEU A 870 -20.64 -10.12 -15.61
C LEU A 870 -19.61 -9.11 -15.10
N THR A 871 -19.81 -8.54 -13.91
CA THR A 871 -18.87 -7.58 -13.31
C THR A 871 -17.98 -8.21 -12.26
N THR A 872 -18.22 -9.45 -11.85
CA THR A 872 -17.57 -10.07 -10.68
C THR A 872 -16.51 -11.11 -11.05
N LEU A 873 -16.67 -11.79 -12.19
CA LEU A 873 -15.81 -12.92 -12.53
C LEU A 873 -15.52 -13.02 -14.03
N VAL A 874 -14.53 -13.86 -14.34
CA VAL A 874 -14.31 -14.42 -15.67
C VAL A 874 -14.35 -15.95 -15.56
N ASP A 875 -14.79 -16.65 -16.60
CA ASP A 875 -15.04 -18.10 -16.51
C ASP A 875 -13.81 -18.96 -16.18
N ARG A 876 -12.59 -18.42 -16.37
CA ARG A 876 -11.32 -19.14 -16.18
C ARG A 876 -10.62 -18.84 -14.86
N ILE A 877 -10.86 -17.65 -14.30
CA ILE A 877 -10.17 -17.15 -13.11
C ILE A 877 -11.26 -16.58 -12.20
N GLY A 878 -11.73 -17.40 -11.26
CA GLY A 878 -12.62 -16.90 -10.20
C GLY A 878 -11.99 -15.68 -9.53
N ASN A 879 -12.80 -14.67 -9.22
CA ASN A 879 -12.40 -13.39 -8.58
C ASN A 879 -11.66 -12.35 -9.43
N TYR A 880 -11.65 -12.48 -10.76
CA TYR A 880 -11.23 -11.38 -11.63
C TYR A 880 -12.39 -10.38 -11.85
N SER A 881 -12.46 -9.36 -11.01
CA SER A 881 -13.60 -8.44 -10.90
C SER A 881 -13.40 -7.13 -11.66
N LEU A 882 -14.42 -6.70 -12.41
CA LEU A 882 -14.51 -5.35 -13.00
C LEU A 882 -14.56 -4.28 -11.91
N GLY A 883 -15.32 -4.50 -10.84
CA GLY A 883 -15.44 -3.55 -9.73
C GLY A 883 -14.08 -3.23 -9.11
N ARG A 884 -13.26 -4.25 -8.84
CA ARG A 884 -11.91 -4.06 -8.32
C ARG A 884 -10.97 -3.42 -9.34
N ARG A 885 -11.04 -3.82 -10.61
CA ARG A 885 -10.21 -3.20 -11.64
C ARG A 885 -10.55 -1.72 -11.83
N LEU A 886 -11.84 -1.37 -11.77
CA LEU A 886 -12.32 0.01 -11.81
C LEU A 886 -11.89 0.81 -10.57
N GLU A 887 -11.90 0.21 -9.38
CA GLU A 887 -11.37 0.82 -8.16
C GLU A 887 -9.93 1.30 -8.37
N LEU A 888 -9.07 0.42 -8.89
CA LEU A 888 -7.66 0.75 -9.18
C LEU A 888 -7.52 1.88 -10.20
N GLU A 889 -8.31 1.85 -11.29
CA GLU A 889 -8.27 2.90 -12.31
C GLU A 889 -8.74 4.25 -11.78
N LEU A 890 -9.82 4.28 -10.99
CA LEU A 890 -10.32 5.50 -10.36
C LEU A 890 -9.36 6.01 -9.30
N GLN A 891 -8.75 5.12 -8.51
CA GLN A 891 -7.76 5.48 -7.51
C GLN A 891 -6.53 6.13 -8.17
N ARG A 892 -6.11 5.64 -9.33
CA ARG A 892 -5.04 6.26 -10.13
C ARG A 892 -5.45 7.64 -10.64
N GLU A 893 -6.62 7.77 -11.26
CA GLU A 893 -7.06 9.09 -11.77
C GLU A 893 -7.21 10.12 -10.65
N LEU A 894 -7.91 9.77 -9.56
CA LEU A 894 -8.20 10.68 -8.44
C LEU A 894 -6.97 10.92 -7.55
N GLY A 895 -6.12 9.92 -7.34
CA GLY A 895 -4.89 10.05 -6.57
C GLY A 895 -3.91 11.00 -7.24
N TYR A 896 -3.58 10.75 -8.51
CA TYR A 896 -2.61 11.58 -9.23
C TYR A 896 -3.09 13.01 -9.47
N ARG A 897 -4.38 13.20 -9.79
CA ARG A 897 -4.88 14.48 -10.33
C ARG A 897 -5.61 15.34 -9.32
N ASP A 898 -6.11 14.75 -8.24
CA ASP A 898 -6.91 15.44 -7.23
C ASP A 898 -6.40 15.17 -5.79
N ASN A 899 -5.40 14.29 -5.61
CA ASN A 899 -4.92 13.82 -4.30
C ASN A 899 -6.06 13.27 -3.41
N LEU A 900 -7.01 12.56 -4.02
CA LEU A 900 -8.17 11.96 -3.35
C LEU A 900 -8.05 10.45 -3.29
N ARG A 901 -8.58 9.87 -2.20
CA ARG A 901 -8.76 8.43 -2.05
C ARG A 901 -10.23 8.06 -2.29
N LEU A 902 -10.47 7.04 -3.12
CA LEU A 902 -11.79 6.48 -3.38
C LEU A 902 -11.74 4.95 -3.19
N ASP A 903 -12.49 4.45 -2.22
CA ASP A 903 -12.65 3.02 -2.00
C ASP A 903 -13.96 2.58 -2.68
N LEU A 904 -13.88 1.63 -3.64
CA LEU A 904 -15.04 1.17 -4.41
C LEU A 904 -15.39 -0.27 -4.03
N PHE A 905 -16.55 -0.44 -3.40
CA PHE A 905 -17.09 -1.75 -3.06
C PHE A 905 -17.88 -2.32 -4.22
N GLN A 906 -17.93 -3.65 -4.32
CA GLN A 906 -18.83 -4.33 -5.24
C GLN A 906 -19.84 -5.18 -4.48
N ARG A 907 -21.07 -5.21 -4.98
CA ARG A 907 -22.17 -6.05 -4.52
C ARG A 907 -22.88 -6.63 -5.73
N THR A 908 -22.86 -7.95 -5.85
CA THR A 908 -23.44 -8.60 -7.01
C THR A 908 -24.33 -9.74 -6.62
N ALA A 909 -25.28 -10.04 -7.50
CA ALA A 909 -26.10 -11.23 -7.42
C ALA A 909 -26.09 -11.98 -8.77
N PRO A 910 -26.20 -13.31 -8.77
CA PRO A 910 -26.41 -14.11 -9.96
C PRO A 910 -27.53 -13.57 -10.82
N SER A 911 -27.24 -13.35 -12.12
CA SER A 911 -28.25 -12.87 -13.07
C SER A 911 -29.07 -11.70 -12.51
N ALA A 912 -28.44 -10.73 -11.83
CA ALA A 912 -29.13 -9.64 -11.16
C ALA A 912 -30.09 -8.89 -12.12
N SER A 913 -31.30 -8.60 -11.64
CA SER A 913 -32.27 -7.75 -12.35
C SER A 913 -32.19 -6.31 -11.84
N LEU A 914 -32.76 -5.36 -12.58
CA LEU A 914 -32.85 -3.95 -12.15
C LEU A 914 -33.45 -3.82 -10.74
N LYS A 915 -34.47 -4.61 -10.42
CA LYS A 915 -35.10 -4.62 -9.09
C LYS A 915 -34.14 -5.15 -8.01
N SER A 916 -33.39 -6.21 -8.33
CA SER A 916 -32.39 -6.80 -7.42
C SER A 916 -31.29 -5.80 -7.08
N GLU A 917 -30.72 -5.13 -8.09
CA GLU A 917 -29.65 -4.15 -7.90
C GLU A 917 -30.08 -2.94 -7.07
N VAL A 918 -31.26 -2.37 -7.35
CA VAL A 918 -31.82 -1.29 -6.52
C VAL A 918 -32.11 -1.78 -5.09
N GLY A 919 -32.48 -3.04 -4.92
CA GLY A 919 -32.64 -3.69 -3.62
C GLY A 919 -31.33 -3.79 -2.82
N MET A 920 -30.22 -4.16 -3.48
CA MET A 920 -28.90 -4.20 -2.85
C MET A 920 -28.49 -2.81 -2.32
N ILE A 921 -28.74 -1.74 -3.09
CA ILE A 921 -28.47 -0.36 -2.66
C ILE A 921 -29.33 0.02 -1.44
N ASP A 922 -30.62 -0.31 -1.46
CA ASP A 922 -31.52 -0.02 -0.34
C ASP A 922 -31.06 -0.72 0.94
N LYS A 923 -30.63 -1.99 0.83
CA LYS A 923 -30.11 -2.76 1.97
C LYS A 923 -28.92 -2.05 2.62
N LEU A 924 -27.91 -1.65 1.83
CA LEU A 924 -26.71 -0.99 2.35
C LEU A 924 -27.02 0.38 2.99
N ILE A 925 -27.82 1.21 2.32
CA ILE A 925 -28.19 2.53 2.84
C ILE A 925 -29.07 2.39 4.09
N SER A 926 -29.95 1.40 4.12
CA SER A 926 -30.79 1.10 5.28
C SER A 926 -29.98 0.56 6.46
N ALA A 927 -28.88 -0.16 6.20
CA ALA A 927 -27.90 -0.57 7.22
C ALA A 927 -27.06 0.60 7.76
N GLY A 928 -27.19 1.78 7.16
CA GLY A 928 -26.53 3.02 7.60
C GLY A 928 -25.25 3.35 6.85
N VAL A 929 -24.95 2.66 5.75
CA VAL A 929 -23.76 2.94 4.92
C VAL A 929 -24.06 4.06 3.93
N GLY A 930 -23.31 5.17 4.02
CA GLY A 930 -23.38 6.28 3.08
C GLY A 930 -22.36 6.13 1.96
N PHE A 931 -22.77 6.37 0.71
CA PHE A 931 -21.89 6.35 -0.47
C PHE A 931 -21.85 7.72 -1.14
N ASP A 932 -20.70 8.09 -1.67
CA ASP A 932 -20.50 9.29 -2.50
C ASP A 932 -20.79 9.01 -3.97
N VAL A 933 -20.50 7.78 -4.45
CA VAL A 933 -20.73 7.36 -5.83
C VAL A 933 -21.43 5.99 -5.86
N ILE A 934 -22.43 5.83 -6.71
CA ILE A 934 -23.16 4.57 -6.91
C ILE A 934 -23.10 4.21 -8.39
N PHE A 935 -22.39 3.12 -8.72
CA PHE A 935 -22.38 2.51 -10.04
C PHE A 935 -23.45 1.43 -10.12
N VAL A 936 -24.27 1.47 -11.17
CA VAL A 936 -25.34 0.50 -11.43
C VAL A 936 -25.11 -0.10 -12.82
N GLU A 937 -24.89 -1.41 -12.85
CA GLU A 937 -24.73 -2.17 -14.08
C GLU A 937 -26.05 -2.23 -14.84
N ILE A 938 -25.99 -2.02 -16.15
CA ILE A 938 -27.11 -2.24 -17.06
C ILE A 938 -26.63 -3.24 -18.12
N ASN A 939 -27.25 -4.41 -18.20
CA ASN A 939 -26.89 -5.43 -19.18
C ASN A 939 -28.12 -5.96 -19.95
N ASP A 940 -27.85 -6.72 -21.02
CA ASP A 940 -28.87 -7.36 -21.84
C ASP A 940 -28.64 -8.87 -21.95
N HIS A 941 -28.35 -9.55 -20.84
CA HIS A 941 -28.17 -10.99 -20.88
C HIS A 941 -29.51 -11.71 -21.16
N ARG A 942 -29.78 -11.96 -22.46
CA ARG A 942 -31.00 -12.60 -22.98
C ARG A 942 -32.31 -11.94 -22.47
N GLY A 943 -32.30 -10.61 -22.27
CA GLY A 943 -33.44 -9.87 -21.73
C GLY A 943 -33.79 -10.16 -20.26
N ARG A 944 -32.95 -10.92 -19.52
CA ARG A 944 -33.24 -11.30 -18.13
C ARG A 944 -33.09 -10.16 -17.13
N PHE A 945 -32.39 -9.09 -17.49
CA PHE A 945 -32.19 -7.91 -16.62
C PHE A 945 -33.51 -7.23 -16.24
N LEU A 946 -34.49 -7.22 -17.15
CA LEU A 946 -35.81 -6.61 -16.95
C LEU A 946 -36.92 -7.60 -16.57
N ARG A 947 -36.59 -8.85 -16.23
CA ARG A 947 -37.59 -9.91 -15.96
C ARG A 947 -38.61 -9.54 -14.87
N ASP A 948 -38.15 -8.86 -13.82
CA ASP A 948 -38.97 -8.43 -12.68
C ASP A 948 -39.65 -7.07 -12.90
N THR A 949 -39.28 -6.37 -13.98
CA THR A 949 -39.81 -5.06 -14.35
C THR A 949 -40.10 -5.00 -15.86
N PRO A 950 -40.96 -5.89 -16.39
CA PRO A 950 -41.11 -6.08 -17.83
C PRO A 950 -41.83 -4.93 -18.54
N LYS A 951 -42.47 -4.01 -17.79
CA LYS A 951 -43.21 -2.88 -18.36
C LYS A 951 -42.47 -1.56 -18.12
N ARG A 952 -42.63 -0.65 -19.07
CA ARG A 952 -42.08 0.72 -19.02
C ARG A 952 -42.52 1.56 -17.81
N LYS A 953 -43.51 1.15 -17.02
CA LYS A 953 -43.84 1.84 -15.76
C LYS A 953 -43.01 1.34 -14.57
N ASP A 954 -42.59 0.08 -14.60
CA ASP A 954 -42.01 -0.62 -13.46
C ASP A 954 -40.51 -0.28 -13.33
N TRP A 955 -39.79 -0.26 -14.45
CA TRP A 955 -38.40 0.23 -14.49
C TRP A 955 -38.27 1.72 -14.11
N LEU A 956 -39.23 2.60 -14.46
CA LEU A 956 -39.25 4.02 -14.06
C LEU A 956 -39.48 4.17 -12.57
N ALA A 957 -40.30 3.29 -11.98
CA ALA A 957 -40.51 3.25 -10.54
C ALA A 957 -39.24 2.84 -9.80
N GLN A 958 -38.46 1.89 -10.35
CA GLN A 958 -37.16 1.51 -9.80
C GLN A 958 -36.12 2.64 -9.92
N LEU A 959 -36.01 3.29 -11.09
CA LEU A 959 -35.12 4.44 -11.26
C LEU A 959 -35.50 5.60 -10.31
N SER A 960 -36.79 5.87 -10.12
CA SER A 960 -37.25 6.86 -9.14
C SER A 960 -36.94 6.45 -7.70
N ARG A 961 -36.94 5.15 -7.39
CA ARG A 961 -36.54 4.63 -6.08
C ARG A 961 -35.04 4.80 -5.87
N LEU A 962 -34.23 4.49 -6.88
CA LEU A 962 -32.79 4.72 -6.88
C LEU A 962 -32.44 6.18 -6.62
N GLU A 963 -33.12 7.13 -7.27
CA GLU A 963 -32.96 8.57 -7.02
C GLU A 963 -33.19 8.93 -5.55
N ARG A 964 -34.29 8.45 -4.96
CA ARG A 964 -34.59 8.68 -3.53
C ARG A 964 -33.53 8.06 -2.62
N LEU A 965 -33.04 6.87 -2.93
CA LEU A 965 -32.00 6.22 -2.15
C LEU A 965 -30.68 7.00 -2.22
N ALA A 966 -30.25 7.37 -3.42
CA ALA A 966 -29.05 8.19 -3.62
C ALA A 966 -29.13 9.54 -2.92
N SER A 967 -30.32 10.17 -2.87
CA SER A 967 -30.52 11.45 -2.19
C SER A 967 -30.24 11.39 -0.68
N LYS A 968 -30.45 10.24 -0.02
CA LYS A 968 -30.19 10.07 1.43
C LYS A 968 -28.72 10.28 1.81
N SER A 969 -27.83 9.87 0.91
CA SER A 969 -26.37 10.03 1.04
C SER A 969 -25.86 11.24 0.25
N GLY A 970 -26.71 11.86 -0.58
CA GLY A 970 -26.31 12.85 -1.57
C GLY A 970 -25.29 12.28 -2.55
N ALA A 971 -25.52 11.07 -3.08
CA ALA A 971 -24.61 10.32 -3.94
C ALA A 971 -24.74 10.67 -5.43
N LEU A 972 -23.64 10.59 -6.17
CA LEU A 972 -23.63 10.60 -7.64
C LEU A 972 -23.99 9.21 -8.17
N VAL A 973 -25.08 9.10 -8.91
CA VAL A 973 -25.50 7.84 -9.55
C VAL A 973 -24.97 7.77 -10.98
N ILE A 974 -24.31 6.66 -11.28
CA ILE A 974 -23.73 6.33 -12.58
C ILE A 974 -24.38 5.03 -13.08
N LEU A 975 -25.19 5.12 -14.13
CA LEU A 975 -25.66 3.94 -14.86
C LEU A 975 -24.65 3.64 -15.96
N PHE A 976 -24.22 2.39 -16.10
CA PHE A 976 -23.33 2.01 -17.19
C PHE A 976 -23.79 0.76 -17.93
N ASP A 977 -23.71 0.82 -19.25
CA ASP A 977 -23.96 -0.32 -20.11
C ASP A 977 -22.80 -1.32 -20.06
N ASN A 978 -23.09 -2.59 -19.80
CA ASN A 978 -22.11 -3.66 -19.69
C ASN A 978 -22.36 -4.82 -20.69
N SER A 979 -23.19 -4.58 -21.71
CA SER A 979 -23.66 -5.63 -22.62
C SER A 979 -22.53 -6.23 -23.48
N ALA A 980 -21.47 -5.46 -23.75
CA ALA A 980 -20.30 -5.93 -24.50
C ALA A 980 -19.53 -7.07 -23.82
N LEU A 981 -19.63 -7.24 -22.48
CA LEU A 981 -18.90 -8.29 -21.77
C LEU A 981 -19.57 -9.68 -21.87
N ASP A 982 -20.85 -9.75 -22.25
CA ASP A 982 -21.58 -11.01 -22.43
C ASP A 982 -21.25 -11.64 -23.80
N ALA A 983 -20.67 -12.83 -23.80
CA ALA A 983 -20.26 -13.56 -25.01
C ALA A 983 -20.53 -15.06 -24.88
N ASP A 984 -21.39 -15.66 -25.71
CA ASP A 984 -21.81 -17.06 -25.58
C ASP A 984 -21.03 -17.99 -26.54
N GLY A 985 -20.00 -18.67 -26.01
CA GLY A 985 -19.22 -19.70 -26.69
C GLY A 985 -18.43 -19.30 -27.95
N ARG A 986 -19.13 -19.29 -29.10
CA ARG A 986 -18.81 -18.80 -30.47
C ARG A 986 -19.09 -17.33 -30.79
N ASP A 987 -20.08 -16.81 -30.10
CA ASP A 987 -20.74 -15.57 -30.42
C ASP A 987 -19.86 -14.40 -30.03
N GLY A 988 -19.40 -13.65 -31.05
CA GLY A 988 -18.71 -12.40 -30.82
C GLY A 988 -19.54 -11.42 -29.98
N LEU A 989 -18.91 -10.31 -29.61
CA LEU A 989 -19.43 -9.31 -28.69
C LEU A 989 -20.82 -8.78 -29.08
N ARG A 990 -21.65 -8.50 -28.07
CA ARG A 990 -23.05 -8.09 -28.24
C ARG A 990 -23.23 -6.58 -28.17
N ALA A 991 -24.05 -6.06 -29.07
CA ALA A 991 -24.60 -4.72 -28.95
C ALA A 991 -25.80 -4.73 -28.01
N SER A 992 -26.07 -3.58 -27.39
CA SER A 992 -27.17 -3.40 -26.46
C SER A 992 -28.53 -3.45 -27.16
N ALA A 993 -29.51 -4.12 -26.56
CA ALA A 993 -30.88 -4.08 -27.08
C ALA A 993 -31.49 -2.67 -27.01
N ALA A 994 -32.50 -2.44 -27.86
CA ALA A 994 -33.28 -1.21 -27.85
C ALA A 994 -33.89 -0.91 -26.47
N SER A 995 -34.37 -1.93 -25.75
CA SER A 995 -34.87 -1.79 -24.38
C SER A 995 -33.80 -1.28 -23.40
N THR A 996 -32.55 -1.72 -23.58
CA THR A 996 -31.42 -1.28 -22.76
C THR A 996 -31.14 0.21 -22.98
N HIS A 997 -31.10 0.66 -24.24
CA HIS A 997 -30.97 2.09 -24.56
C HIS A 997 -32.14 2.92 -24.05
N GLU A 998 -33.39 2.44 -24.17
CA GLU A 998 -34.55 3.15 -23.62
C GLU A 998 -34.49 3.30 -22.09
N LEU A 999 -33.96 2.30 -21.37
CA LEU A 999 -33.73 2.38 -19.92
C LEU A 999 -32.67 3.42 -19.57
N LEU A 1000 -31.54 3.39 -20.29
CA LEU A 1000 -30.44 4.34 -20.12
C LEU A 1000 -30.92 5.78 -20.38
N ASP A 1001 -31.71 6.01 -21.43
CA ASP A 1001 -32.31 7.31 -21.71
C ASP A 1001 -33.28 7.75 -20.61
N ALA A 1002 -34.07 6.83 -20.05
CA ALA A 1002 -34.92 7.15 -18.90
C ALA A 1002 -34.09 7.57 -17.67
N GLY A 1003 -32.96 6.91 -17.40
CA GLY A 1003 -32.04 7.30 -16.35
C GLY A 1003 -31.42 8.69 -16.60
N ARG A 1004 -31.04 8.97 -17.85
CA ARG A 1004 -30.53 10.29 -18.28
C ARG A 1004 -31.56 11.40 -18.04
N MET A 1005 -32.85 11.13 -18.31
CA MET A 1005 -33.95 12.06 -18.05
C MET A 1005 -34.16 12.35 -16.55
N LEU A 1006 -33.81 11.41 -15.67
CA LEU A 1006 -33.84 11.59 -14.20
C LEU A 1006 -32.57 12.23 -13.65
N GLY A 1007 -31.62 12.63 -14.51
CA GLY A 1007 -30.40 13.32 -14.11
C GLY A 1007 -29.25 12.43 -13.68
N PHE A 1008 -29.36 11.10 -13.85
CA PHE A 1008 -28.23 10.20 -13.62
C PHE A 1008 -27.14 10.40 -14.68
N LEU A 1009 -25.89 10.14 -14.29
CA LEU A 1009 -24.80 10.03 -15.26
C LEU A 1009 -24.94 8.69 -15.98
N VAL A 1010 -24.99 8.72 -17.30
CA VAL A 1010 -25.15 7.51 -18.12
C VAL A 1010 -23.90 7.33 -18.97
N LEU A 1011 -23.25 6.18 -18.82
CA LEU A 1011 -22.04 5.80 -19.54
C LEU A 1011 -22.32 4.59 -20.43
N GLU A 1012 -21.90 4.67 -21.70
CA GLU A 1012 -22.17 3.64 -22.71
C GLU A 1012 -20.82 3.10 -23.25
N PRO A 1013 -20.04 2.35 -22.44
CA PRO A 1013 -18.72 1.86 -22.87
C PRO A 1013 -18.82 0.77 -23.95
N THR A 1014 -19.93 0.03 -24.01
CA THR A 1014 -20.21 -1.02 -25.01
C THR A 1014 -19.89 -0.57 -26.45
N ASP A 1015 -20.33 0.63 -26.85
CA ASP A 1015 -20.07 1.16 -28.20
C ASP A 1015 -18.58 1.34 -28.50
N ARG A 1016 -17.81 1.81 -27.51
CA ARG A 1016 -16.35 1.99 -27.64
C ARG A 1016 -15.64 0.65 -27.67
N MET A 1017 -16.07 -0.26 -26.81
CA MET A 1017 -15.51 -1.60 -26.72
C MET A 1017 -15.74 -2.39 -28.01
N LEU A 1018 -16.94 -2.35 -28.59
CA LEU A 1018 -17.23 -2.98 -29.87
C LEU A 1018 -16.25 -2.52 -30.96
N ARG A 1019 -15.90 -1.22 -31.00
CA ARG A 1019 -14.92 -0.70 -31.96
C ARG A 1019 -13.49 -1.20 -31.68
N ASP A 1020 -13.02 -1.10 -30.44
CA ASP A 1020 -11.65 -1.45 -30.07
C ASP A 1020 -11.43 -2.97 -30.18
N LEU A 1021 -12.41 -3.78 -29.81
CA LEU A 1021 -12.31 -5.23 -29.81
C LEU A 1021 -12.39 -5.85 -31.21
N LEU A 1022 -13.04 -5.19 -32.18
CA LEU A 1022 -12.96 -5.57 -33.60
C LEU A 1022 -11.52 -5.51 -34.13
N VAL A 1023 -10.65 -4.71 -33.51
CA VAL A 1023 -9.24 -4.55 -33.89
C VAL A 1023 -8.36 -5.57 -33.15
N GLU A 1024 -8.56 -5.75 -31.84
CA GLU A 1024 -7.69 -6.58 -31.00
C GLU A 1024 -8.03 -8.07 -31.03
N SER A 1025 -9.32 -8.41 -31.22
CA SER A 1025 -9.78 -9.79 -31.32
C SER A 1025 -10.96 -9.92 -32.29
N PRO A 1026 -10.73 -9.87 -33.62
CA PRO A 1026 -11.77 -9.95 -34.65
C PRO A 1026 -12.66 -11.20 -34.58
N TRP A 1027 -12.27 -12.23 -33.82
CA TRP A 1027 -13.01 -13.49 -33.65
C TRP A 1027 -13.62 -13.67 -32.26
N GLY A 1028 -13.50 -12.68 -31.37
CA GLY A 1028 -13.82 -12.80 -29.96
C GLY A 1028 -12.90 -13.81 -29.26
N THR A 1029 -12.36 -13.44 -28.12
CA THR A 1029 -11.76 -14.44 -27.21
C THR A 1029 -12.87 -14.89 -26.29
N GLN A 1030 -13.23 -16.16 -26.38
CA GLN A 1030 -14.49 -16.59 -25.84
C GLN A 1030 -14.37 -17.74 -24.85
N PRO A 1031 -15.37 -17.84 -23.96
CA PRO A 1031 -15.66 -19.06 -23.25
C PRO A 1031 -15.65 -20.30 -24.16
N TRP A 1032 -15.07 -21.40 -23.69
CA TRP A 1032 -14.76 -22.58 -24.50
C TRP A 1032 -15.89 -23.61 -24.52
N GLY A 1033 -16.92 -23.41 -23.69
CA GLY A 1033 -18.02 -24.36 -23.53
C GLY A 1033 -19.41 -23.77 -23.48
N HIS A 1034 -20.38 -24.68 -23.54
CA HIS A 1034 -21.78 -24.37 -23.32
C HIS A 1034 -21.97 -23.88 -21.89
N SER A 1035 -22.66 -22.75 -21.69
CA SER A 1035 -22.92 -22.05 -20.41
C SER A 1035 -21.78 -21.22 -19.80
N GLU A 1036 -20.64 -21.09 -20.48
CA GLU A 1036 -19.63 -20.09 -20.17
C GLU A 1036 -19.96 -18.83 -21.00
N HIS A 1037 -20.11 -17.66 -20.36
CA HIS A 1037 -20.57 -16.43 -21.04
C HIS A 1037 -19.92 -15.12 -20.55
N HIS A 1038 -18.99 -15.19 -19.60
CA HIS A 1038 -18.39 -14.02 -18.97
C HIS A 1038 -17.24 -13.46 -19.82
N GLY A 1039 -16.98 -12.16 -19.67
CA GLY A 1039 -15.91 -11.46 -20.36
C GLY A 1039 -14.53 -12.07 -20.08
N ALA A 1040 -13.61 -11.96 -21.03
CA ALA A 1040 -12.21 -12.33 -20.80
C ALA A 1040 -11.48 -11.26 -19.93
N PRO A 1041 -10.38 -11.61 -19.24
CA PRO A 1041 -9.63 -10.66 -18.39
C PRO A 1041 -9.28 -9.31 -19.05
N TYR A 1042 -8.73 -9.31 -20.27
CA TYR A 1042 -8.40 -8.05 -20.96
C TYR A 1042 -9.65 -7.21 -21.29
N ALA A 1043 -10.81 -7.85 -21.51
CA ALA A 1043 -12.05 -7.12 -21.76
C ALA A 1043 -12.50 -6.41 -20.48
N ILE A 1044 -12.36 -7.06 -19.31
CA ILE A 1044 -12.57 -6.44 -17.99
C ILE A 1044 -11.62 -5.26 -17.79
N ASP A 1045 -10.34 -5.42 -18.08
CA ASP A 1045 -9.34 -4.34 -17.97
C ASP A 1045 -9.73 -3.15 -18.83
N ARG A 1046 -10.06 -3.42 -20.10
CA ARG A 1046 -10.43 -2.36 -21.05
C ARG A 1046 -11.73 -1.67 -20.66
N THR A 1047 -12.73 -2.40 -20.17
CA THR A 1047 -13.97 -1.81 -19.65
C THR A 1047 -13.68 -0.87 -18.48
N ALA A 1048 -12.85 -1.31 -17.52
CA ALA A 1048 -12.51 -0.50 -16.35
C ALA A 1048 -11.80 0.80 -16.74
N GLU A 1049 -10.84 0.74 -17.66
CA GLU A 1049 -10.15 1.92 -18.20
C GLU A 1049 -11.13 2.91 -18.85
N VAL A 1050 -12.02 2.41 -19.71
CA VAL A 1050 -13.01 3.24 -20.41
C VAL A 1050 -14.01 3.86 -19.41
N LEU A 1051 -14.50 3.08 -18.45
CA LEU A 1051 -15.39 3.56 -17.40
C LEU A 1051 -14.73 4.62 -16.53
N ALA A 1052 -13.47 4.42 -16.10
CA ALA A 1052 -12.72 5.39 -15.32
C ALA A 1052 -12.53 6.70 -16.11
N GLN A 1053 -12.10 6.63 -17.37
CA GLN A 1053 -11.94 7.83 -18.22
C GLN A 1053 -13.23 8.62 -18.41
N LEU A 1054 -14.37 7.93 -18.54
CA LEU A 1054 -15.67 8.55 -18.73
C LEU A 1054 -16.25 9.13 -17.44
N SER A 1055 -16.05 8.45 -16.30
CA SER A 1055 -16.63 8.83 -15.01
C SER A 1055 -15.78 9.84 -14.25
N TYR A 1056 -14.45 9.76 -14.33
CA TYR A 1056 -13.50 10.57 -13.57
C TYR A 1056 -13.83 12.08 -13.58
N PRO A 1057 -14.03 12.77 -14.72
CA PRO A 1057 -14.23 14.22 -14.72
C PRO A 1057 -15.52 14.65 -14.01
N ARG A 1058 -16.50 13.73 -13.91
CA ARG A 1058 -17.76 13.97 -13.19
C ARG A 1058 -17.59 13.66 -11.70
N ILE A 1059 -16.86 12.61 -11.36
CA ILE A 1059 -16.55 12.25 -9.97
C ILE A 1059 -15.67 13.32 -9.32
N SER A 1060 -14.53 13.70 -9.92
CA SER A 1060 -13.62 14.73 -9.37
C SER A 1060 -14.38 16.03 -9.07
N ARG A 1061 -15.11 16.58 -10.05
CA ARG A 1061 -15.93 17.79 -9.84
C ARG A 1061 -17.01 17.60 -8.78
N PHE A 1062 -17.62 16.42 -8.71
CA PHE A 1062 -18.65 16.14 -7.73
C PHE A 1062 -18.07 16.10 -6.32
N LEU A 1063 -16.93 15.46 -6.10
CA LEU A 1063 -16.31 15.29 -4.78
C LEU A 1063 -15.59 16.55 -4.28
N ALA A 1064 -15.17 17.44 -5.19
CA ALA A 1064 -14.44 18.67 -4.86
C ALA A 1064 -15.08 19.45 -3.70
N GLY A 1065 -14.34 19.61 -2.60
CA GLY A 1065 -14.75 20.36 -1.41
C GLY A 1065 -15.87 19.69 -0.57
N ARG A 1066 -16.28 18.46 -0.88
CA ARG A 1066 -17.29 17.73 -0.10
C ARG A 1066 -16.65 16.91 1.01
N GLU A 1067 -17.30 16.88 2.15
CA GLU A 1067 -17.04 15.87 3.19
C GLU A 1067 -17.53 14.49 2.71
N PRO A 1068 -16.76 13.40 2.90
CA PRO A 1068 -17.17 12.04 2.53
C PRO A 1068 -18.52 11.59 3.10
N ALA A 1069 -19.26 10.77 2.34
CA ALA A 1069 -20.63 10.40 2.69
C ALA A 1069 -20.76 9.66 4.03
N HIS A 1070 -19.81 8.79 4.36
CA HIS A 1070 -19.86 7.99 5.60
C HIS A 1070 -19.65 8.82 6.87
N ARG A 1071 -19.09 10.03 6.74
CA ARG A 1071 -18.96 11.00 7.85
C ARG A 1071 -20.19 11.88 8.01
N ARG A 1072 -21.06 11.94 6.98
CA ARG A 1072 -22.31 12.73 7.01
C ARG A 1072 -23.44 11.93 7.66
N PRO A 1073 -24.31 12.56 8.47
CA PRO A 1073 -25.53 11.90 8.94
C PRO A 1073 -26.47 11.63 7.76
N LEU A 1074 -26.87 10.37 7.59
CA LEU A 1074 -27.86 9.99 6.57
C LEU A 1074 -29.22 10.63 6.86
N GLU A 1075 -29.86 11.20 5.84
CA GLU A 1075 -31.22 11.74 5.97
C GLU A 1075 -32.21 10.59 6.28
N ARG A 1076 -32.72 10.56 7.52
CA ARG A 1076 -33.69 9.56 7.95
C ARG A 1076 -35.07 9.89 7.39
N GLY A 1077 -35.51 9.12 6.39
CA GLY A 1077 -36.90 9.13 5.94
C GLY A 1077 -37.88 8.90 7.09
N THR A 1078 -38.91 9.74 7.19
CA THR A 1078 -39.88 9.74 8.28
C THR A 1078 -40.82 8.53 8.29
N LYS A 1079 -41.06 8.02 9.52
CA LYS A 1079 -42.03 6.98 9.98
C LYS A 1079 -41.66 5.51 9.70
N ARG A 1080 -40.91 4.92 10.63
CA ARG A 1080 -40.91 3.46 10.85
C ARG A 1080 -42.20 3.06 11.58
N GLY A 1081 -42.92 2.06 11.06
CA GLY A 1081 -43.89 1.31 11.85
C GLY A 1081 -43.20 0.49 12.96
N LYS A 1082 -43.95 -0.20 13.81
CA LYS A 1082 -43.37 -1.17 14.76
C LYS A 1082 -42.45 -2.14 14.01
N ARG A 1083 -41.26 -2.37 14.54
CA ARG A 1083 -40.23 -3.21 13.92
C ARG A 1083 -40.61 -4.67 14.10
N LEU A 1084 -40.15 -5.54 13.21
CA LEU A 1084 -40.34 -6.97 13.40
C LEU A 1084 -39.58 -7.51 14.61
N ALA A 1085 -38.45 -6.91 14.98
CA ALA A 1085 -37.72 -7.24 16.22
C ALA A 1085 -38.58 -7.05 17.48
N ASP A 1086 -39.52 -6.08 17.46
CA ASP A 1086 -40.45 -5.85 18.58
C ASP A 1086 -41.40 -7.06 18.79
N ALA A 1087 -41.48 -7.99 17.82
CA ALA A 1087 -42.28 -9.21 17.95
C ALA A 1087 -41.66 -10.26 18.86
N PHE A 1088 -40.37 -10.15 19.21
CA PHE A 1088 -39.65 -11.10 20.05
C PHE A 1088 -39.61 -10.67 21.53
N GLU A 1089 -39.94 -9.40 21.83
CA GLU A 1089 -39.94 -8.88 23.20
C GLU A 1089 -40.97 -9.60 24.08
N GLY A 1090 -40.50 -10.44 25.01
CA GLY A 1090 -41.34 -11.14 25.99
C GLY A 1090 -41.91 -12.49 25.54
N LEU A 1091 -41.45 -13.04 24.41
CA LEU A 1091 -41.74 -14.42 24.00
C LEU A 1091 -40.64 -15.38 24.47
N GLU A 1092 -41.03 -16.47 25.12
CA GLU A 1092 -40.16 -17.63 25.34
C GLU A 1092 -40.35 -18.61 24.17
N LEU A 1093 -39.32 -18.76 23.33
CA LEU A 1093 -39.32 -19.64 22.17
C LEU A 1093 -38.44 -20.87 22.46
N ASP A 1094 -38.92 -22.07 22.17
CA ASP A 1094 -38.08 -23.27 22.17
C ASP A 1094 -37.40 -23.44 20.81
N THR A 1095 -36.29 -22.73 20.62
CA THR A 1095 -35.51 -22.79 19.39
C THR A 1095 -34.89 -24.16 19.13
N SER A 1096 -34.74 -25.00 20.17
CA SER A 1096 -34.20 -26.36 20.03
C SER A 1096 -35.18 -27.34 19.39
N ALA A 1097 -36.48 -27.04 19.44
CA ALA A 1097 -37.54 -27.82 18.82
C ALA A 1097 -37.85 -27.43 17.37
N LEU A 1098 -37.25 -26.35 16.87
CA LEU A 1098 -37.40 -25.88 15.49
C LEU A 1098 -36.43 -26.61 14.55
N PRO A 1099 -36.83 -26.89 13.29
CA PRO A 1099 -35.94 -27.48 12.31
C PRO A 1099 -34.81 -26.52 11.97
N GLU A 1100 -33.61 -27.07 11.78
CA GLU A 1100 -32.44 -26.30 11.33
C GLU A 1100 -32.67 -25.76 9.91
N VAL A 1101 -32.35 -24.48 9.69
CA VAL A 1101 -32.56 -23.79 8.42
C VAL A 1101 -31.20 -23.36 7.88
N ALA A 1102 -30.68 -24.11 6.91
CA ALA A 1102 -29.47 -23.71 6.22
C ALA A 1102 -29.74 -22.48 5.34
N PRO A 1103 -28.94 -21.38 5.43
CA PRO A 1103 -29.11 -20.16 4.65
C PRO A 1103 -29.11 -20.39 3.13
N THR A 1104 -28.47 -21.47 2.70
CA THR A 1104 -28.32 -21.91 1.30
C THR A 1104 -29.63 -22.30 0.63
N TYR A 1105 -30.70 -22.52 1.41
CA TYR A 1105 -32.06 -22.76 0.92
C TYR A 1105 -32.94 -21.51 1.01
N LEU A 1106 -32.38 -20.36 1.40
CA LEU A 1106 -33.12 -19.12 1.59
C LEU A 1106 -32.75 -18.10 0.51
N GLN A 1107 -33.74 -17.71 -0.30
CA GLN A 1107 -33.64 -16.53 -1.15
C GLN A 1107 -34.36 -15.37 -0.49
N GLN A 1108 -33.62 -14.32 -0.15
CA GLN A 1108 -34.15 -13.16 0.56
C GLN A 1108 -34.12 -11.93 -0.33
N THR A 1109 -35.20 -11.15 -0.28
CA THR A 1109 -35.24 -9.83 -0.90
C THR A 1109 -35.77 -8.83 0.12
N TYR A 1110 -35.21 -7.62 0.10
CA TYR A 1110 -35.67 -6.52 0.94
C TYR A 1110 -36.15 -5.36 0.07
N ASP A 1111 -37.39 -4.93 0.31
CA ASP A 1111 -37.99 -3.79 -0.38
C ASP A 1111 -38.79 -2.93 0.60
N ALA A 1112 -38.35 -1.68 0.83
CA ALA A 1112 -39.11 -0.66 1.54
C ALA A 1112 -39.65 -1.10 2.92
N GLY A 1113 -38.81 -1.76 3.74
CA GLY A 1113 -39.21 -2.27 5.04
C GLY A 1113 -40.06 -3.55 4.99
N HIS A 1114 -40.06 -4.25 3.86
CA HIS A 1114 -40.67 -5.57 3.68
C HIS A 1114 -39.57 -6.57 3.29
N VAL A 1115 -39.40 -7.61 4.10
CA VAL A 1115 -38.54 -8.75 3.79
C VAL A 1115 -39.39 -9.83 3.12
N GLN A 1116 -38.98 -10.34 1.96
CA GLN A 1116 -39.56 -11.53 1.36
C GLN A 1116 -38.53 -12.64 1.40
N VAL A 1117 -38.90 -13.77 2.00
CA VAL A 1117 -38.06 -14.97 2.10
C VAL A 1117 -38.74 -16.07 1.31
N PHE A 1118 -38.05 -16.59 0.30
CA PHE A 1118 -38.39 -17.84 -0.35
C PHE A 1118 -37.52 -18.95 0.25
N VAL A 1119 -38.15 -20.03 0.67
CA VAL A 1119 -37.49 -21.17 1.32
C VAL A 1119 -37.64 -22.35 0.40
N ASP A 1120 -36.53 -22.84 -0.13
CA ASP A 1120 -36.53 -24.07 -0.92
C ASP A 1120 -36.72 -25.27 0.01
N LEU A 1121 -37.85 -25.94 -0.18
CA LEU A 1121 -38.21 -27.11 0.58
C LEU A 1121 -37.28 -28.31 0.31
N ALA A 1122 -36.48 -28.31 -0.75
CA ALA A 1122 -35.48 -29.35 -1.01
C ALA A 1122 -34.52 -29.58 0.18
N GLY A 1123 -34.21 -28.55 0.98
CA GLY A 1123 -33.38 -28.65 2.19
C GLY A 1123 -34.02 -29.43 3.35
N PHE A 1124 -35.30 -29.74 3.23
CA PHE A 1124 -36.11 -30.36 4.28
C PHE A 1124 -36.69 -31.71 3.81
N ALA A 1125 -35.90 -32.51 3.09
CA ALA A 1125 -36.35 -33.76 2.45
C ALA A 1125 -36.91 -34.84 3.43
N LYS A 1126 -36.62 -34.73 4.73
CA LYS A 1126 -37.08 -35.68 5.77
C LYS A 1126 -38.47 -35.35 6.36
N LEU A 1127 -39.07 -34.21 6.01
CA LEU A 1127 -40.33 -33.74 6.61
C LEU A 1127 -41.56 -34.09 5.76
N GLY A 1128 -42.65 -34.48 6.41
CA GLY A 1128 -43.88 -34.99 5.77
C GLY A 1128 -44.74 -33.95 5.06
N ARG A 1129 -44.33 -32.67 5.08
CA ARG A 1129 -45.02 -31.50 4.48
C ARG A 1129 -46.42 -31.26 5.05
N SER A 1130 -46.70 -31.67 6.28
CA SER A 1130 -47.93 -31.29 6.96
C SER A 1130 -47.94 -29.78 7.27
N GLU A 1131 -49.13 -29.20 7.43
CA GLU A 1131 -49.29 -27.77 7.73
C GLU A 1131 -48.55 -27.35 9.01
N ALA A 1132 -48.56 -28.21 10.04
CA ALA A 1132 -47.82 -27.97 11.28
C ALA A 1132 -46.29 -28.03 11.10
N GLU A 1133 -45.77 -28.90 10.22
CA GLU A 1133 -44.35 -28.93 9.89
C GLU A 1133 -43.93 -27.73 9.05
N LEU A 1134 -44.76 -27.28 8.10
CA LEU A 1134 -44.52 -26.09 7.30
C LEU A 1134 -44.54 -24.82 8.17
N ASP A 1135 -45.46 -24.72 9.12
CA ASP A 1135 -45.47 -23.64 10.12
C ASP A 1135 -44.20 -23.65 10.97
N ARG A 1136 -43.70 -24.82 11.38
CA ARG A 1136 -42.43 -24.92 12.12
C ARG A 1136 -41.22 -24.53 11.28
N ILE A 1137 -41.16 -24.94 10.02
CA ILE A 1137 -40.11 -24.49 9.08
C ILE A 1137 -40.16 -22.96 8.94
N ALA A 1138 -41.35 -22.40 8.71
CA ALA A 1138 -41.50 -20.96 8.56
C ALA A 1138 -41.16 -20.20 9.86
N ALA A 1139 -41.48 -20.75 11.03
CA ALA A 1139 -41.08 -20.18 12.32
C ALA A 1139 -39.56 -20.19 12.49
N ALA A 1140 -38.89 -21.30 12.17
CA ALA A 1140 -37.44 -21.41 12.19
C ALA A 1140 -36.78 -20.38 11.27
N VAL A 1141 -37.31 -20.21 10.06
CA VAL A 1141 -36.85 -19.22 9.09
C VAL A 1141 -37.06 -17.80 9.62
N VAL A 1142 -38.23 -17.50 10.18
CA VAL A 1142 -38.54 -16.18 10.76
C VAL A 1142 -37.58 -15.84 11.90
N VAL A 1143 -37.32 -16.79 12.81
CA VAL A 1143 -36.39 -16.59 13.92
C VAL A 1143 -34.99 -16.32 13.37
N GLY A 1144 -34.48 -17.19 12.49
CA GLY A 1144 -33.14 -17.04 11.91
C GLY A 1144 -32.94 -15.79 11.04
N VAL A 1145 -34.00 -15.25 10.42
CA VAL A 1145 -33.91 -14.05 9.57
C VAL A 1145 -34.09 -12.74 10.35
N LEU A 1146 -34.73 -12.77 11.52
CA LEU A 1146 -35.17 -11.55 12.21
C LEU A 1146 -34.64 -11.37 13.63
N ASP A 1147 -34.32 -12.46 14.35
CA ASP A 1147 -33.79 -12.37 15.71
C ASP A 1147 -32.28 -12.06 15.68
N GLY A 1148 -31.84 -11.05 16.42
CA GLY A 1148 -30.46 -10.54 16.38
C GLY A 1148 -30.02 -9.89 15.04
N GLU A 1149 -30.78 -10.08 13.97
CA GLU A 1149 -30.42 -9.69 12.60
C GLU A 1149 -30.84 -8.26 12.20
N ALA A 1150 -30.10 -7.67 11.26
CA ALA A 1150 -30.37 -6.33 10.73
C ALA A 1150 -31.82 -6.21 10.19
N TYR A 1151 -32.36 -7.27 9.57
CA TYR A 1151 -33.70 -7.26 9.01
C TYR A 1151 -34.81 -7.11 10.06
N GLY A 1152 -34.64 -7.68 11.26
CA GLY A 1152 -35.57 -7.49 12.37
C GLY A 1152 -35.70 -6.03 12.77
N GLN A 1153 -34.59 -5.29 12.74
CA GLN A 1153 -34.52 -3.86 13.08
C GLN A 1153 -34.97 -2.93 11.95
N LEU A 1154 -34.84 -3.39 10.69
CA LEU A 1154 -35.10 -2.59 9.48
C LEU A 1154 -36.49 -2.81 8.85
N ALA A 1155 -37.12 -3.95 9.09
CA ALA A 1155 -38.38 -4.32 8.47
C ALA A 1155 -39.59 -4.08 9.38
N SER A 1156 -40.72 -3.74 8.76
CA SER A 1156 -42.04 -3.61 9.39
C SER A 1156 -42.97 -4.78 9.06
N LYS A 1157 -42.56 -5.61 8.10
CA LYS A 1157 -43.33 -6.71 7.55
C LYS A 1157 -42.39 -7.77 6.95
N ILE A 1158 -42.73 -9.04 7.10
CA ILE A 1158 -42.05 -10.17 6.45
C ILE A 1158 -43.07 -11.01 5.69
N THR A 1159 -42.71 -11.53 4.52
CA THR A 1159 -43.45 -12.59 3.82
C THR A 1159 -42.53 -13.79 3.73
N VAL A 1160 -42.94 -14.92 4.25
CA VAL A 1160 -42.21 -16.19 4.10
C VAL A 1160 -43.00 -17.06 3.14
N THR A 1161 -42.33 -17.62 2.13
CA THR A 1161 -42.93 -18.47 1.10
C THR A 1161 -42.10 -19.74 1.00
N LEU A 1162 -42.68 -20.89 1.37
CA LEU A 1162 -42.04 -22.19 1.20
C LEU A 1162 -42.37 -22.71 -0.20
N VAL A 1163 -41.36 -23.03 -0.99
CA VAL A 1163 -41.49 -23.37 -2.41
C VAL A 1163 -40.74 -24.66 -2.75
N GLU A 1164 -41.15 -25.34 -3.81
CA GLU A 1164 -40.39 -26.41 -4.47
C GLU A 1164 -40.03 -25.94 -5.88
N PHE A 1165 -38.75 -26.00 -6.24
CA PHE A 1165 -38.28 -25.58 -7.56
C PHE A 1165 -38.15 -26.75 -8.53
N ASP A 1166 -38.68 -26.59 -9.74
CA ASP A 1166 -38.51 -27.54 -10.83
C ASP A 1166 -37.20 -27.30 -11.64
N ASN A 1167 -36.54 -26.15 -11.45
CA ASN A 1167 -35.31 -25.77 -12.16
C ASN A 1167 -34.37 -24.91 -11.29
N TYR A 1168 -33.06 -25.04 -11.53
CA TYR A 1168 -32.00 -24.32 -10.82
C TYR A 1168 -31.07 -23.61 -11.81
N ASP A 1169 -30.49 -22.48 -11.40
CA ASP A 1169 -29.53 -21.73 -12.21
C ASP A 1169 -28.09 -22.29 -12.11
N GLU A 1170 -27.15 -21.66 -12.81
CA GLU A 1170 -25.72 -22.05 -12.85
C GLU A 1170 -25.00 -21.94 -11.50
N TYR A 1171 -25.65 -21.38 -10.48
CA TYR A 1171 -25.14 -21.25 -9.11
C TYR A 1171 -25.91 -22.12 -8.12
N GLY A 1172 -26.82 -22.98 -8.59
CA GLY A 1172 -27.62 -23.88 -7.77
C GLY A 1172 -28.80 -23.19 -7.07
N GLU A 1173 -29.09 -21.93 -7.41
CA GLU A 1173 -30.23 -21.18 -6.88
C GLU A 1173 -31.52 -21.55 -7.62
N GLY A 1174 -32.61 -21.68 -6.87
CA GLY A 1174 -33.92 -21.99 -7.44
C GLY A 1174 -34.42 -20.89 -8.37
N VAL A 1175 -34.79 -21.25 -9.60
CA VAL A 1175 -35.34 -20.28 -10.57
C VAL A 1175 -36.77 -19.98 -10.16
N LEU A 1176 -37.06 -18.77 -9.68
CA LEU A 1176 -38.37 -18.36 -9.14
C LEU A 1176 -39.55 -18.63 -10.10
N GLU A 1177 -39.33 -18.56 -11.41
CA GLU A 1177 -40.36 -18.89 -12.41
C GLU A 1177 -40.74 -20.38 -12.44
N SER A 1178 -39.89 -21.26 -11.89
CA SER A 1178 -40.13 -22.69 -11.73
C SER A 1178 -40.62 -23.07 -10.32
N ALA A 1179 -40.84 -22.08 -9.45
CA ALA A 1179 -41.20 -22.30 -8.06
C ALA A 1179 -42.69 -22.63 -7.90
N THR A 1180 -42.98 -23.78 -7.31
CA THR A 1180 -44.31 -24.16 -6.85
C THR A 1180 -44.46 -23.81 -5.37
N THR A 1181 -45.34 -22.85 -5.05
CA THR A 1181 -45.59 -22.45 -3.65
C THR A 1181 -46.37 -23.54 -2.91
N ARG A 1182 -45.83 -23.96 -1.76
CA ARG A 1182 -46.46 -24.92 -0.85
C ARG A 1182 -47.06 -24.26 0.39
N TRP A 1183 -46.47 -23.16 0.83
CA TRP A 1183 -46.95 -22.37 1.96
C TRP A 1183 -46.51 -20.92 1.76
N SER A 1184 -47.35 -19.94 2.13
CA SER A 1184 -46.96 -18.54 2.08
C SER A 1184 -47.78 -17.75 3.08
N GLU A 1185 -47.10 -17.04 3.98
CA GLU A 1185 -47.76 -16.15 4.92
C GLU A 1185 -46.97 -14.85 5.08
N THR A 1186 -47.67 -13.84 5.53
CA THR A 1186 -47.19 -12.48 5.65
C THR A 1186 -47.48 -11.93 7.03
N PHE A 1187 -46.42 -11.54 7.72
CA PHE A 1187 -46.49 -11.12 9.11
C PHE A 1187 -46.11 -9.65 9.29
N LYS A 1188 -46.75 -9.01 10.27
CA LYS A 1188 -46.32 -7.76 10.93
C LYS A 1188 -46.02 -8.08 12.38
N ALA A 1189 -45.34 -7.20 13.12
CA ALA A 1189 -44.86 -7.49 14.47
C ALA A 1189 -45.89 -8.20 15.40
N ALA A 1190 -47.14 -7.70 15.45
CA ALA A 1190 -48.19 -8.30 16.28
C ALA A 1190 -48.65 -9.70 15.82
N THR A 1191 -48.83 -9.91 14.51
CA THR A 1191 -49.24 -11.22 13.98
C THR A 1191 -48.08 -12.22 13.97
N LEU A 1192 -46.84 -11.70 13.93
CA LEU A 1192 -45.63 -12.50 14.05
C LEU A 1192 -45.47 -13.06 15.45
N ALA A 1193 -45.67 -12.25 16.49
CA ALA A 1193 -45.66 -12.68 17.88
C ALA A 1193 -46.69 -13.80 18.14
N GLU A 1194 -47.91 -13.66 17.61
CA GLU A 1194 -48.96 -14.70 17.71
C GLU A 1194 -48.59 -15.98 16.96
N PHE A 1195 -48.01 -15.85 15.76
CA PHE A 1195 -47.54 -16.99 14.97
C PHE A 1195 -46.40 -17.74 15.68
N LEU A 1196 -45.37 -17.04 16.14
CA LEU A 1196 -44.23 -17.63 16.84
C LEU A 1196 -44.66 -18.28 18.17
N GLY A 1197 -45.55 -17.64 18.93
CA GLY A 1197 -46.12 -18.22 20.14
C GLY A 1197 -47.01 -19.44 19.92
N ARG A 1198 -47.38 -19.77 18.67
CA ARG A 1198 -48.11 -20.99 18.30
C ARG A 1198 -47.20 -22.05 17.67
N ALA A 1199 -46.30 -21.63 16.78
CA ALA A 1199 -45.46 -22.53 15.97
C ALA A 1199 -44.14 -22.91 16.66
N ALA A 1200 -43.65 -22.09 17.59
CA ALA A 1200 -42.38 -22.25 18.31
C ALA A 1200 -42.55 -22.26 19.84
N ALA A 1201 -43.78 -22.56 20.32
CA ALA A 1201 -44.04 -22.79 21.73
C ALA A 1201 -43.40 -24.12 22.22
N PRO A 1202 -42.94 -24.18 23.48
CA PRO A 1202 -42.34 -25.37 24.08
C PRO A 1202 -43.29 -26.59 24.16
#